data_AF-A0A9E2CC15-F1
#
_entry.id   AF-A0A9E2CC15-F1
#
_cell.length_a   1.000
_cell.length_b   1.000
_cell.length_c   1.000
_cell.angle_alpha   90.00
_cell.angle_beta   90.00
_cell.angle_gamma   90.00
#
_symmetry.space_group_name_H-M   'P 1'
#
loop_
_entity.id
_entity.type
_entity.pdbx_description
1 polymer ?
#
loop_
_entity_poly.entity_id
_entity_poly.type
_entity_poly.pdbx_seq_one_letter_code
_entity_poly.pdbx_strand_id
1 'polypeptide(L)'
;MARLYDVDAHFKLETDGHNLYLTVHPPAGEGKWVGLDNVLEEIRDIPNISVDLNLVSQIVNDSTGIPIKIGKMHHGFEEGKVLVEITYDELRAYLTLPGNVPLDIIEHTLQEKGVVANIDEHAIVNAIQQQIYNTPILIAQAIMPVPGEDSEVEFNFEKTKKIHLKEKEDGRVDFRELGIIDVVHAGDVLAVKTRPSNGVTGITVTGKEIPARNGIDKNLPSGRNTELSNDGLTLRATIDGQVVWKNNRIHVESVLEVKGDVDYSVGNIDFPGSIIIRGNILDGFMVKSTGNVEVHGCIEKAFVSADGNILVDGGIISKGDGNVRAKGTIWANFIEHGIVDAGEDVIVNESIRYSQVDAKKRVIVQGKIGAILGGRIRAGEEVNAKIIGTLTEAKTEIEVGALPLIREEIYRLKQELADDEERFHGIEQGIKFLLNLKKKLGDDFPEEKERLLVQHIEAKNMLKEKIYTMSMSLPTLESDILQTRHGKVCVYKVVHPGTRITIRNSTFVVKEEYPYITFASHSSGKIESLPFEEPAGIVMIKDNSVKEKRPIATIPFESLPKNETKKEKKKEKKREKEKPSSPTLPLEIEEIAKPPVIARLKIRMIADPIAGVLASKLKVGDWVTCKIIDLTEIKHIRDKIRLKKGNLIEGKIEEIFDMDMSHSKVIISLEQGIQGETVVATSSRIRSSRQTLPSLIVGILIGVLTFMFLSWVLWWVFNW
;
A
#
# COMPACT_ATOMS: atom_id res chain seq x y z
N MET A 1 4.01 43.25 -12.77
CA MET A 1 5.19 43.87 -13.38
C MET A 1 5.65 44.98 -12.45
N ALA A 2 6.68 44.71 -11.63
CA ALA A 2 7.30 45.76 -10.83
C ALA A 2 8.12 46.66 -11.77
N ARG A 3 7.99 47.99 -11.64
CA ARG A 3 8.88 48.95 -12.33
C ARG A 3 10.31 48.65 -11.86
N LEU A 4 11.19 48.24 -12.78
CA LEU A 4 12.63 48.27 -12.50
C LEU A 4 12.98 49.75 -12.28
N TYR A 5 13.47 50.07 -11.08
CA TYR A 5 14.06 51.37 -10.80
C TYR A 5 15.42 51.43 -11.49
N ASP A 6 15.73 52.56 -12.11
CA ASP A 6 17.09 52.83 -12.59
C ASP A 6 18.00 52.98 -11.35
N VAL A 7 19.09 52.22 -11.32
CA VAL A 7 20.08 52.25 -10.23
C VAL A 7 21.41 52.65 -10.83
N ASP A 8 21.97 53.75 -10.33
CA ASP A 8 23.30 54.21 -10.71
C ASP A 8 24.36 53.18 -10.33
N ALA A 9 25.42 53.13 -11.13
CA ALA A 9 26.60 52.34 -10.83
C ALA A 9 27.23 52.88 -9.54
N HIS A 10 27.69 51.98 -8.69
CA HIS A 10 28.37 52.34 -7.46
C HIS A 10 29.61 51.47 -7.32
N PHE A 11 30.60 52.01 -6.62
CA PHE A 11 31.82 51.30 -6.31
C PHE A 11 32.00 51.20 -4.81
N LYS A 12 32.79 50.21 -4.39
CA LYS A 12 33.12 49.97 -3.00
C LYS A 12 34.61 49.66 -2.90
N LEU A 13 35.29 50.40 -2.03
CA LEU A 13 36.67 50.15 -1.64
C LEU A 13 36.67 49.36 -0.34
N GLU A 14 37.37 48.24 -0.30
CA GLU A 14 37.49 47.36 0.86
C GLU A 14 38.96 47.06 1.13
N THR A 15 39.39 47.07 2.39
CA THR A 15 40.77 46.75 2.79
C THR A 15 40.81 45.50 3.66
N ASP A 16 41.77 44.60 3.42
CA ASP A 16 42.04 43.44 4.28
C ASP A 16 43.12 43.71 5.34
N GLY A 17 43.55 44.96 5.49
CA GLY A 17 44.65 45.39 6.36
C GLY A 17 46.01 45.44 5.66
N HIS A 18 46.22 44.68 4.58
CA HIS A 18 47.48 44.70 3.81
C HIS A 18 47.28 45.07 2.33
N ASN A 19 46.07 44.91 1.81
CA ASN A 19 45.71 45.05 0.41
C ASN A 19 44.39 45.79 0.28
N LEU A 20 44.29 46.63 -0.74
CA LEU A 20 43.05 47.32 -1.12
C LEU A 20 42.40 46.58 -2.28
N TYR A 21 41.09 46.36 -2.16
CA TYR A 21 40.22 45.78 -3.16
C TYR A 21 39.24 46.84 -3.64
N LEU A 22 38.98 46.83 -4.94
CA LEU A 22 37.97 47.67 -5.58
C LEU A 22 36.91 46.76 -6.19
N THR A 23 35.65 47.04 -5.86
CA THR A 23 34.47 46.41 -6.46
C THR A 23 33.67 47.50 -7.16
N VAL A 24 33.42 47.36 -8.47
CA VAL A 24 32.58 48.30 -9.23
C VAL A 24 31.37 47.55 -9.75
N HIS A 25 30.17 47.96 -9.30
CA HIS A 25 28.90 47.39 -9.76
C HIS A 25 28.36 48.21 -10.95
N PRO A 26 27.93 47.55 -12.04
CA PRO A 26 27.41 48.24 -13.21
C PRO A 26 26.02 48.82 -12.91
N PRO A 27 25.58 49.85 -13.65
CA PRO A 27 24.25 50.43 -13.46
C PRO A 27 23.16 49.47 -13.95
N ALA A 28 21.96 49.56 -13.36
CA ALA A 28 20.77 48.87 -13.83
C ALA A 28 19.80 49.89 -14.46
N GLY A 29 19.35 49.66 -15.69
CA GLY A 29 18.47 50.60 -16.42
C GLY A 29 19.25 51.76 -17.06
N GLU A 30 18.74 52.99 -16.96
CA GLU A 30 19.39 54.23 -17.45
C GLU A 30 20.34 54.88 -16.42
N GLY A 31 20.76 54.13 -15.39
CA GLY A 31 21.68 54.62 -14.36
C GLY A 31 23.04 55.07 -14.91
N LYS A 32 23.65 56.06 -14.25
CA LYS A 32 24.96 56.61 -14.62
C LYS A 32 26.10 55.66 -14.25
N TRP A 33 27.15 55.65 -15.06
CA TRP A 33 28.38 54.90 -14.80
C TRP A 33 29.28 55.61 -13.79
N VAL A 34 30.06 54.84 -13.04
CA VAL A 34 31.08 55.37 -12.14
C VAL A 34 32.19 56.01 -12.97
N GLY A 35 32.49 57.29 -12.70
CA GLY A 35 33.63 57.98 -13.31
C GLY A 35 34.96 57.54 -12.69
N LEU A 36 35.98 57.33 -13.51
CA LEU A 36 37.33 56.97 -13.05
C LEU A 36 37.90 57.99 -12.06
N ASP A 37 37.63 59.28 -12.30
CA ASP A 37 38.13 60.37 -11.46
C ASP A 37 37.59 60.28 -10.02
N ASN A 38 36.32 59.90 -9.84
CA ASN A 38 35.70 59.73 -8.52
C ASN A 38 36.36 58.59 -7.73
N VAL A 39 36.71 57.50 -8.41
CA VAL A 39 37.39 56.35 -7.78
C VAL A 39 38.83 56.72 -7.42
N LEU A 40 39.51 57.50 -8.27
CA LEU A 40 40.88 57.96 -8.02
C LEU A 40 40.96 58.99 -6.89
N GLU A 41 39.94 59.83 -6.70
CA GLU A 41 39.85 60.74 -5.55
C GLU A 41 39.72 59.96 -4.23
N GLU A 42 38.81 58.98 -4.15
CA GLU A 42 38.69 58.17 -2.93
C GLU A 42 39.93 57.32 -2.63
N ILE A 43 40.63 56.82 -3.66
CA ILE A 43 41.90 56.10 -3.46
C ILE A 43 43.00 57.04 -2.94
N ARG A 44 43.00 58.31 -3.37
CA ARG A 44 44.00 59.31 -2.94
C ARG A 44 43.84 59.69 -1.47
N ASP A 45 42.63 59.59 -0.93
CA ASP A 45 42.34 59.83 0.48
C ASP A 45 42.81 58.68 1.39
N ILE A 46 43.22 57.53 0.83
CA ILE A 46 43.79 56.40 1.58
C ILE A 46 45.31 56.59 1.74
N PRO A 47 45.82 56.83 2.96
CA PRO A 47 47.25 57.06 3.18
C PRO A 47 48.09 55.79 2.97
N ASN A 48 49.32 55.97 2.48
CA ASN A 48 50.36 54.94 2.34
C ASN A 48 49.98 53.71 1.51
N ILE A 49 49.36 53.93 0.35
CA ILE A 49 48.99 52.84 -0.56
C ILE A 49 49.74 52.91 -1.89
N SER A 50 50.23 51.77 -2.36
CA SER A 50 50.73 51.60 -3.72
C SER A 50 49.67 50.86 -4.55
N VAL A 51 49.12 51.56 -5.55
CA VAL A 51 47.99 51.09 -6.37
C VAL A 51 48.42 51.00 -7.83
N ASP A 52 48.00 49.94 -8.51
CA ASP A 52 48.17 49.80 -9.96
C ASP A 52 47.05 50.58 -10.69
N LEU A 53 47.41 51.77 -11.18
CA LEU A 53 46.47 52.67 -11.87
C LEU A 53 45.90 52.07 -13.16
N ASN A 54 46.64 51.19 -13.84
CA ASN A 54 46.15 50.54 -15.05
C ASN A 54 45.03 49.55 -14.69
N LEU A 55 45.23 48.79 -13.61
CA LEU A 55 44.25 47.83 -13.13
C LEU A 55 42.97 48.50 -12.63
N VAL A 56 43.07 49.62 -11.92
CA VAL A 56 41.90 50.43 -11.51
C VAL A 56 41.09 50.90 -12.71
N SER A 57 41.76 51.39 -13.76
CA SER A 57 41.07 51.84 -14.98
C SER A 57 40.33 50.70 -15.71
N GLN A 58 40.90 49.50 -15.69
CA GLN A 58 40.26 48.30 -16.26
C GLN A 58 39.03 47.89 -15.47
N ILE A 59 39.10 47.88 -14.13
CA ILE A 59 37.99 47.45 -13.27
C ILE A 59 36.80 48.42 -13.37
N VAL A 60 37.05 49.73 -13.45
CA VAL A 60 35.98 50.74 -13.63
C VAL A 60 35.28 50.56 -14.98
N ASN A 61 36.03 50.27 -16.04
CA ASN A 61 35.46 50.00 -17.36
C ASN A 61 34.70 48.67 -17.41
N ASP A 62 35.26 47.61 -16.81
CA ASP A 62 34.70 46.26 -16.90
C ASP A 62 33.51 46.06 -15.95
N SER A 63 33.45 46.81 -14.84
CA SER A 63 32.32 46.86 -13.87
C SER A 63 31.73 45.49 -13.56
N THR A 64 32.58 44.54 -13.16
CA THR A 64 32.22 43.12 -13.03
C THR A 64 31.46 42.80 -11.74
N GLY A 65 31.42 43.72 -10.78
CA GLY A 65 30.82 43.51 -9.46
C GLY A 65 31.60 42.55 -8.56
N ILE A 66 32.84 42.20 -8.92
CA ILE A 66 33.71 41.28 -8.18
C ILE A 66 34.82 42.10 -7.48
N PRO A 67 35.15 41.83 -6.20
CA PRO A 67 36.27 42.49 -5.52
C PRO A 67 37.61 42.08 -6.13
N ILE A 68 38.32 43.04 -6.72
CA ILE A 68 39.63 42.82 -7.33
C ILE A 68 40.68 43.63 -6.57
N LYS A 69 41.79 42.96 -6.24
CA LYS A 69 42.92 43.56 -5.53
C LYS A 69 43.60 44.60 -6.42
N ILE A 70 43.59 45.86 -6.00
CA ILE A 70 44.15 47.00 -6.75
C ILE A 70 45.44 47.56 -6.18
N GLY A 71 45.76 47.28 -4.92
CA GLY A 71 46.95 47.82 -4.30
C GLY A 71 47.38 47.10 -3.02
N LYS A 72 48.61 47.38 -2.59
CA LYS A 72 49.14 46.99 -1.29
C LYS A 72 49.30 48.23 -0.43
N MET A 73 48.81 48.17 0.79
CA MET A 73 49.03 49.21 1.79
C MET A 73 50.42 49.00 2.38
N HIS A 74 51.29 50.00 2.21
CA HIS A 74 52.57 50.03 2.89
C HIS A 74 52.31 50.60 4.29
N HIS A 75 52.17 49.73 5.28
CA HIS A 75 52.19 50.20 6.66
C HIS A 75 53.61 50.72 6.92
N GLY A 76 53.75 52.04 6.98
CA GLY A 76 54.97 52.67 7.44
C GLY A 76 55.27 52.11 8.83
N PHE A 77 56.41 51.47 8.98
CA PHE A 77 56.97 51.20 10.31
C PHE A 77 57.15 52.55 10.99
N GLU A 78 56.28 52.89 11.94
CA GLU A 78 56.67 53.84 12.98
C GLU A 78 57.67 53.09 13.86
N GLU A 79 58.97 53.38 13.69
CA GLU A 79 60.03 52.75 14.47
C GLU A 79 59.72 52.83 15.97
N GLY A 80 59.59 51.67 16.61
CA GLY A 80 59.53 51.54 18.08
C GLY A 80 58.15 51.29 18.72
N LYS A 81 57.06 51.09 17.97
CA LYS A 81 55.73 50.78 18.56
C LYS A 81 55.28 49.34 18.34
N VAL A 82 54.63 48.76 19.35
CA VAL A 82 53.95 47.44 19.26
C VAL A 82 52.74 47.57 18.34
N LEU A 83 52.67 46.73 17.31
CA LEU A 83 51.57 46.72 16.36
C LEU A 83 50.68 45.50 16.61
N VAL A 84 49.39 45.74 16.83
CA VAL A 84 48.35 44.72 16.93
C VAL A 84 47.37 44.92 15.78
N GLU A 85 47.24 43.91 14.93
CA GLU A 85 46.34 43.90 13.79
C GLU A 85 45.26 42.85 14.01
N ILE A 86 44.00 43.29 14.00
CA ILE A 86 42.84 42.40 14.02
C ILE A 86 42.34 42.27 12.58
N THR A 87 42.05 41.05 12.15
CA THR A 87 41.46 40.81 10.83
C THR A 87 40.05 41.42 10.76
N TYR A 88 39.61 41.85 9.58
CA TYR A 88 38.29 42.50 9.40
C TYR A 88 37.11 41.63 9.90
N ASP A 89 37.25 40.31 9.81
CA ASP A 89 36.27 39.34 10.31
C ASP A 89 36.30 39.14 11.84
N GLU A 90 37.21 39.82 12.55
CA GLU A 90 37.44 39.70 13.99
C GLU A 90 37.71 38.25 14.44
N LEU A 91 38.19 37.40 13.53
CA LEU A 91 38.48 35.98 13.81
C LEU A 91 39.90 35.74 14.28
N ARG A 92 40.84 36.66 14.00
CA ARG A 92 42.25 36.51 14.34
C ARG A 92 42.86 37.84 14.75
N ALA A 93 43.80 37.79 15.70
CA ALA A 93 44.65 38.92 16.05
C ALA A 93 46.12 38.55 15.86
N TYR A 94 46.87 39.46 15.25
CA TYR A 94 48.29 39.34 15.00
C TYR A 94 49.06 40.41 15.78
N LEU A 95 50.19 40.00 16.35
CA LEU A 95 51.11 40.87 17.08
C LEU A 95 52.43 40.96 16.33
N THR A 96 52.91 42.18 16.12
CA THR A 96 54.25 42.45 15.59
C THR A 96 55.03 43.28 16.59
N LEU A 97 56.16 42.73 17.04
CA LEU A 97 57.06 43.36 18.02
C LEU A 97 58.20 44.10 17.29
N PRO A 98 58.44 45.39 17.60
CA PRO A 98 59.54 46.17 17.01
C PRO A 98 60.92 45.86 17.64
N GLY A 99 60.93 45.10 18.75
CA GLY A 99 62.11 44.77 19.55
C GLY A 99 61.71 44.13 20.88
N ASN A 100 62.63 44.11 21.85
CA ASN A 100 62.35 43.58 23.18
C ASN A 100 61.48 44.57 23.98
N VAL A 101 60.18 44.29 24.09
CA VAL A 101 59.19 45.11 24.80
C VAL A 101 58.70 44.36 26.05
N PRO A 102 58.56 45.02 27.22
CA PRO A 102 57.98 44.43 28.42
C PRO A 102 56.55 43.90 28.17
N LEU A 103 56.22 42.77 28.79
CA LEU A 103 54.90 42.12 28.67
C LEU A 103 53.75 43.08 29.04
N ASP A 104 53.94 43.90 30.08
CA ASP A 104 52.95 44.89 30.54
C ASP A 104 52.51 45.87 29.43
N ILE A 105 53.45 46.28 28.56
CA ILE A 105 53.16 47.20 27.44
C ILE A 105 52.39 46.47 26.34
N ILE A 106 52.69 45.19 26.11
CA ILE A 106 52.00 44.35 25.12
C ILE A 106 50.56 44.11 25.57
N GLU A 107 50.35 43.74 26.83
CA GLU A 107 49.02 43.54 27.42
C GLU A 107 48.17 44.81 27.37
N HIS A 108 48.75 45.97 27.71
CA HIS A 108 48.05 47.25 27.60
C HIS A 108 47.66 47.57 26.16
N THR A 109 48.56 47.32 25.20
CA THR A 109 48.30 47.56 23.76
C THR A 109 47.21 46.62 23.22
N LEU A 110 47.16 45.36 23.69
CA LEU A 110 46.11 44.41 23.34
C LEU A 110 44.74 44.85 23.86
N GLN A 111 44.68 45.35 25.10
CA GLN A 111 43.46 45.90 25.69
C GLN A 111 43.00 47.18 24.98
N GLU A 112 43.92 48.10 24.68
CA GLU A 112 43.63 49.34 23.92
C GLU A 112 43.09 49.05 22.52
N LYS A 113 43.58 47.99 21.88
CA LYS A 113 43.15 47.55 20.54
C LYS A 113 41.92 46.64 20.58
N GLY A 114 41.43 46.29 21.76
CA GLY A 114 40.19 45.54 21.96
C GLY A 114 40.31 44.04 21.72
N VAL A 115 41.50 43.44 21.87
CA VAL A 115 41.66 41.97 21.89
C VAL A 115 41.42 41.49 23.31
N VAL A 116 40.32 40.78 23.54
CA VAL A 116 39.84 40.45 24.91
C VAL A 116 39.68 38.94 25.12
N ALA A 117 39.48 38.16 24.06
CA ALA A 117 39.14 36.75 24.16
C ALA A 117 40.17 35.84 23.46
N ASN A 118 40.42 34.68 24.09
CA ASN A 118 41.23 33.57 23.56
C ASN A 118 42.64 33.97 23.09
N ILE A 119 43.34 34.74 23.94
CA ILE A 119 44.73 35.15 23.74
C ILE A 119 45.66 33.99 24.09
N ASP A 120 46.56 33.65 23.17
CA ASP A 120 47.63 32.69 23.37
C ASP A 120 48.83 33.37 24.03
N GLU A 121 48.83 33.41 25.36
CA GLU A 121 49.92 33.96 26.17
C GLU A 121 51.25 33.23 25.91
N HIS A 122 51.22 31.94 25.57
CA HIS A 122 52.42 31.19 25.24
C HIS A 122 53.04 31.63 23.92
N ALA A 123 52.23 31.93 22.91
CA ALA A 123 52.72 32.50 21.65
C ALA A 123 53.42 33.85 21.86
N ILE A 124 52.88 34.70 22.74
CA ILE A 124 53.46 36.01 23.08
C ILE A 124 54.80 35.83 23.82
N VAL A 125 54.85 34.97 24.85
CA VAL A 125 56.09 34.71 25.61
C VAL A 125 57.16 34.09 24.72
N ASN A 126 56.79 33.15 23.85
CA ASN A 126 57.71 32.51 22.91
C ASN A 126 58.26 33.50 21.88
N ALA A 127 57.43 34.42 21.38
CA ALA A 127 57.86 35.50 20.48
C ALA A 127 58.97 36.37 21.12
N ILE A 128 58.82 36.70 22.40
CA ILE A 128 59.79 37.50 23.17
C ILE A 128 61.08 36.69 23.41
N GLN A 129 60.96 35.43 23.83
CA GLN A 129 62.12 34.55 24.12
C GLN A 129 62.95 34.21 22.88
N GLN A 130 62.30 33.95 21.76
CA GLN A 130 62.95 33.62 20.49
C GLN A 130 63.38 34.85 19.68
N GLN A 131 63.15 36.07 20.20
CA GLN A 131 63.52 37.33 19.55
C GLN A 131 62.93 37.47 18.14
N ILE A 132 61.69 37.02 17.95
CA ILE A 132 61.00 37.10 16.66
C ILE A 132 60.41 38.51 16.53
N TYR A 133 61.13 39.37 15.81
CA TYR A 133 60.75 40.77 15.57
C TYR A 133 60.26 40.99 14.14
N ASN A 134 59.46 42.05 13.96
CA ASN A 134 59.00 42.52 12.65
C ASN A 134 58.24 41.47 11.81
N THR A 135 57.71 40.43 12.46
CA THR A 135 56.93 39.36 11.84
C THR A 135 55.57 39.27 12.55
N PRO A 136 54.44 39.18 11.83
CA PRO A 136 53.13 39.05 12.43
C PRO A 136 52.95 37.66 13.04
N ILE A 137 52.69 37.61 14.34
CA ILE A 137 52.50 36.37 15.11
C ILE A 137 51.03 36.27 15.47
N LEU A 138 50.39 35.13 15.17
CA LEU A 138 49.01 34.88 15.58
C LEU A 138 48.97 34.73 17.10
N ILE A 139 48.26 35.62 17.77
CA ILE A 139 48.21 35.70 19.24
C ILE A 139 46.80 35.54 19.81
N ALA A 140 45.75 35.61 18.99
CA ALA A 140 44.41 35.26 19.42
C ALA A 140 43.62 34.72 18.23
N GLN A 141 42.75 33.75 18.50
CA GLN A 141 41.85 33.18 17.50
C GLN A 141 40.43 33.07 18.05
N ALA A 142 39.43 33.47 17.28
CA ALA A 142 38.04 33.34 17.66
C ALA A 142 37.63 31.87 17.87
N ILE A 143 36.71 31.66 18.80
CA ILE A 143 36.04 30.38 19.00
C ILE A 143 34.88 30.34 18.00
N MET A 144 34.95 29.44 17.02
CA MET A 144 33.89 29.32 16.01
C MET A 144 32.62 28.72 16.62
N PRO A 145 31.43 29.21 16.24
CA PRO A 145 30.17 28.62 16.69
C PRO A 145 30.02 27.19 16.19
N VAL A 146 29.45 26.31 17.03
CA VAL A 146 29.12 24.94 16.65
C VAL A 146 27.60 24.85 16.41
N PRO A 147 27.14 24.51 15.19
CA PRO A 147 25.71 24.38 14.92
C PRO A 147 25.12 23.20 15.71
N GLY A 148 23.89 23.36 16.17
CA GLY A 148 23.13 22.27 16.76
C GLY A 148 22.76 21.20 15.74
N GLU A 149 22.62 19.97 16.18
CA GLU A 149 22.21 18.82 15.38
C GLU A 149 20.70 18.87 15.14
N ASP A 150 20.30 18.72 13.87
CA ASP A 150 18.90 18.60 13.50
C ASP A 150 18.31 17.30 14.08
N SER A 151 17.02 17.33 14.39
CA SER A 151 16.30 16.11 14.75
C SER A 151 16.31 15.08 13.61
N GLU A 152 16.43 13.81 13.99
CA GLU A 152 16.37 12.66 13.09
C GLU A 152 15.18 11.77 13.46
N VAL A 153 14.51 11.19 12.46
CA VAL A 153 13.39 10.28 12.66
C VAL A 153 13.82 8.90 12.22
N GLU A 154 13.94 8.00 13.18
CA GLU A 154 14.13 6.57 12.96
C GLU A 154 12.78 5.89 12.77
N PHE A 155 12.67 5.03 11.76
CA PHE A 155 11.44 4.30 11.44
C PHE A 155 11.63 2.83 11.78
N ASN A 156 10.70 2.27 12.54
CA ASN A 156 10.74 0.86 12.95
C ASN A 156 10.08 -0.08 11.92
N PHE A 157 9.87 0.40 10.69
CA PHE A 157 9.31 -0.36 9.58
C PHE A 157 10.06 -0.01 8.28
N GLU A 158 10.09 -0.94 7.33
CA GLU A 158 10.73 -0.68 6.05
C GLU A 158 9.84 0.21 5.17
N LYS A 159 10.37 1.36 4.74
CA LYS A 159 9.66 2.24 3.77
C LYS A 159 9.46 1.58 2.40
N THR A 160 10.29 0.59 2.07
CA THR A 160 10.27 -0.15 0.81
C THR A 160 10.15 -1.62 1.12
N LYS A 161 9.05 -2.24 0.68
CA LYS A 161 8.77 -3.66 0.92
C LYS A 161 9.83 -4.54 0.26
N LYS A 162 10.67 -5.20 1.06
CA LYS A 162 11.56 -6.26 0.57
C LYS A 162 10.86 -7.61 0.77
N ILE A 163 11.01 -8.48 -0.23
CA ILE A 163 10.54 -9.86 -0.15
C ILE A 163 11.51 -10.61 0.78
N HIS A 164 11.01 -11.10 1.91
CA HIS A 164 11.77 -11.93 2.82
C HIS A 164 11.40 -13.39 2.56
N LEU A 165 12.26 -14.08 1.81
CA LEU A 165 12.11 -15.52 1.57
C LEU A 165 12.54 -16.27 2.84
N LYS A 166 11.61 -17.02 3.46
CA LYS A 166 11.98 -17.94 4.55
C LYS A 166 12.55 -19.24 3.98
N GLU A 167 13.77 -19.56 4.38
CA GLU A 167 14.37 -20.88 4.20
C GLU A 167 13.85 -21.82 5.30
N LYS A 168 13.35 -23.00 4.92
CA LYS A 168 13.03 -24.08 5.87
C LYS A 168 14.31 -24.69 6.43
N GLU A 169 14.20 -25.42 7.55
CA GLU A 169 15.29 -26.16 8.18
C GLU A 169 16.01 -27.15 7.22
N ASP A 170 15.32 -27.62 6.19
CA ASP A 170 15.86 -28.48 5.10
C ASP A 170 16.54 -27.70 3.95
N GLY A 171 16.72 -26.38 4.06
CA GLY A 171 17.32 -25.53 3.02
C GLY A 171 16.42 -25.27 1.80
N ARG A 172 15.14 -25.65 1.84
CA ARG A 172 14.14 -25.34 0.81
C ARG A 172 13.45 -24.01 1.11
N VAL A 173 13.42 -23.11 0.13
CA VAL A 173 12.74 -21.81 0.24
C VAL A 173 11.22 -21.99 0.10
N ASP A 174 10.44 -21.45 1.04
CA ASP A 174 8.98 -21.42 0.94
C ASP A 174 8.51 -20.14 0.23
N PHE A 175 8.28 -20.24 -1.07
CA PHE A 175 7.76 -19.13 -1.89
C PHE A 175 6.32 -18.72 -1.54
N ARG A 176 5.68 -19.38 -0.56
CA ARG A 176 4.36 -18.99 -0.05
C ARG A 176 4.44 -18.09 1.18
N GLU A 177 5.56 -18.05 1.90
CA GLU A 177 5.75 -17.12 3.03
C GLU A 177 6.72 -16.00 2.65
N LEU A 178 6.18 -14.94 2.04
CA LEU A 178 7.00 -13.83 1.51
C LEU A 178 7.17 -12.65 2.48
N GLY A 179 6.37 -12.59 3.55
CA GLY A 179 6.47 -11.54 4.59
C GLY A 179 6.30 -10.11 4.06
N ILE A 180 5.51 -9.91 2.99
CA ILE A 180 5.39 -8.61 2.28
C ILE A 180 4.54 -7.58 3.07
N ILE A 181 3.88 -8.02 4.15
CA ILE A 181 2.95 -7.20 4.92
C ILE A 181 3.54 -6.98 6.31
N ASP A 182 3.93 -5.73 6.57
CA ASP A 182 4.35 -5.28 7.90
C ASP A 182 3.12 -5.13 8.80
N VAL A 183 2.83 -6.21 9.53
CA VAL A 183 1.75 -6.25 10.52
C VAL A 183 2.23 -5.60 11.81
N VAL A 184 1.44 -4.67 12.34
CA VAL A 184 1.66 -4.00 13.63
C VAL A 184 0.44 -4.18 14.52
N HIS A 185 0.67 -4.16 15.82
CA HIS A 185 -0.36 -4.22 16.85
C HIS A 185 -0.54 -2.88 17.53
N ALA A 186 -1.70 -2.67 18.15
CA ALA A 186 -1.99 -1.50 18.94
C ALA A 186 -0.93 -1.32 20.06
N GLY A 187 -0.32 -0.13 20.11
CA GLY A 187 0.74 0.21 21.05
C GLY A 187 2.17 0.10 20.47
N ASP A 188 2.35 -0.57 19.32
CA ASP A 188 3.67 -0.73 18.71
C ASP A 188 4.28 0.61 18.30
N VAL A 189 5.59 0.75 18.49
CA VAL A 189 6.34 1.96 18.13
C VAL A 189 6.66 1.93 16.64
N LEU A 190 6.15 2.93 15.90
CA LEU A 190 6.32 3.05 14.45
C LEU A 190 7.52 3.93 14.08
N ALA A 191 7.76 4.99 14.84
CA ALA A 191 8.87 5.90 14.62
C ALA A 191 9.31 6.59 15.91
N VAL A 192 10.61 6.86 16.01
CA VAL A 192 11.24 7.57 17.13
C VAL A 192 11.97 8.79 16.60
N LYS A 193 11.81 9.93 17.26
CA LYS A 193 12.46 11.20 16.95
C LYS A 193 13.56 11.50 17.97
N THR A 194 14.76 11.74 17.49
CA THR A 194 15.87 12.30 18.28
C THR A 194 15.66 13.80 18.50
N ARG A 195 15.87 14.28 19.73
CA ARG A 195 15.70 15.70 20.07
C ARG A 195 16.75 16.55 19.34
N PRO A 196 16.39 17.73 18.79
CA PRO A 196 17.38 18.66 18.26
C PRO A 196 18.27 19.20 19.38
N SER A 197 19.53 19.49 19.08
CA SER A 197 20.44 20.14 20.03
C SER A 197 20.56 21.64 19.75
N ASN A 198 20.86 22.41 20.80
CA ASN A 198 21.12 23.84 20.68
C ASN A 198 22.52 24.07 20.13
N GLY A 199 22.69 25.09 19.28
CA GLY A 199 24.00 25.50 18.84
C GLY A 199 24.79 26.14 19.99
N VAL A 200 26.12 25.98 19.98
CA VAL A 200 27.01 26.64 20.93
C VAL A 200 27.55 27.90 20.28
N THR A 201 27.28 29.06 20.88
CA THR A 201 27.74 30.36 20.38
C THR A 201 29.25 30.43 20.37
N GLY A 202 29.78 31.05 19.32
CA GLY A 202 31.20 31.38 19.20
C GLY A 202 31.50 32.73 19.83
N ILE A 203 32.78 33.06 19.96
CA ILE A 203 33.24 34.35 20.47
C ILE A 203 34.40 34.83 19.57
N THR A 204 34.27 36.04 19.02
CA THR A 204 35.33 36.73 18.26
C THR A 204 36.52 37.13 19.14
N VAL A 205 37.66 37.48 18.57
CA VAL A 205 38.83 37.94 19.36
C VAL A 205 38.55 39.25 20.12
N THR A 206 37.54 40.01 19.68
CA THR A 206 37.08 41.26 20.30
C THR A 206 36.04 41.05 21.41
N GLY A 207 35.63 39.80 21.66
CA GLY A 207 34.65 39.44 22.68
C GLY A 207 33.19 39.55 22.22
N LYS A 208 32.90 39.83 20.95
CA LYS A 208 31.53 39.76 20.40
C LYS A 208 31.10 38.32 20.17
N GLU A 209 29.85 38.00 20.52
CA GLU A 209 29.26 36.69 20.31
C GLU A 209 28.98 36.43 18.82
N ILE A 210 29.32 35.23 18.35
CA ILE A 210 28.97 34.73 17.02
C ILE A 210 27.77 33.79 17.19
N PRO A 211 26.57 34.14 16.69
CA PRO A 211 25.38 33.33 16.88
C PRO A 211 25.52 31.97 16.18
N ALA A 212 25.21 30.90 16.89
CA ALA A 212 25.10 29.56 16.31
C ALA A 212 23.68 29.27 15.87
N ARG A 213 23.52 28.48 14.79
CA ARG A 213 22.21 27.98 14.38
C ARG A 213 21.83 26.79 15.27
N ASN A 214 20.62 26.83 15.81
CA ASN A 214 20.02 25.68 16.49
C ASN A 214 19.60 24.60 15.48
N GLY A 215 19.60 23.35 15.93
CA GLY A 215 19.08 22.23 15.16
C GLY A 215 17.59 22.41 14.82
N ILE A 216 17.19 21.99 13.62
CA ILE A 216 15.79 22.03 13.18
C ILE A 216 15.02 20.88 13.83
N ASP A 217 13.91 21.22 14.50
CA ASP A 217 12.94 20.23 14.97
C ASP A 217 12.00 19.81 13.83
N LYS A 218 12.06 18.54 13.44
CA LYS A 218 11.24 17.90 12.42
C LYS A 218 10.06 17.25 13.11
N ASN A 219 8.87 17.49 12.58
CA ASN A 219 7.67 16.86 13.12
C ASN A 219 7.63 15.37 12.75
N LEU A 220 7.17 14.54 13.70
CA LEU A 220 6.86 13.15 13.40
C LEU A 220 5.70 13.07 12.41
N PRO A 221 5.80 12.24 11.35
CA PRO A 221 4.81 12.18 10.29
C PRO A 221 3.56 11.38 10.72
N SER A 222 2.75 11.94 11.64
CA SER A 222 1.55 11.30 12.16
C SER A 222 0.38 11.32 11.16
N GLY A 223 -0.27 10.18 11.00
CA GLY A 223 -1.42 9.99 10.12
C GLY A 223 -2.62 9.43 10.88
N ARG A 224 -3.41 8.60 10.21
CA ARG A 224 -4.60 7.97 10.81
C ARG A 224 -4.18 6.75 11.63
N ASN A 225 -4.89 6.53 12.73
CA ASN A 225 -4.66 5.41 13.65
C ASN A 225 -3.22 5.35 14.20
N THR A 226 -2.63 6.53 14.39
CA THR A 226 -1.34 6.71 15.03
C THR A 226 -1.48 7.74 16.15
N GLU A 227 -0.83 7.49 17.28
CA GLU A 227 -0.82 8.38 18.44
C GLU A 227 0.61 8.87 18.70
N LEU A 228 0.74 10.18 18.93
CA LEU A 228 1.99 10.79 19.33
C LEU A 228 2.09 10.76 20.85
N SER A 229 3.23 10.31 21.38
CA SER A 229 3.52 10.38 22.81
C SER A 229 3.50 11.83 23.32
N ASN A 230 3.21 12.01 24.60
CA ASN A 230 3.14 13.33 25.26
C ASN A 230 4.43 14.15 25.12
N ASP A 231 5.58 13.47 25.01
CA ASP A 231 6.89 14.08 24.81
C ASP A 231 7.19 14.46 23.35
N GLY A 232 6.32 14.09 22.41
CA GLY A 232 6.48 14.35 20.99
C GLY A 232 7.61 13.57 20.32
N LEU A 233 8.18 12.56 20.99
CA LEU A 233 9.35 11.81 20.51
C LEU A 233 9.00 10.45 19.90
N THR A 234 7.85 9.88 20.26
CA THR A 234 7.48 8.54 19.82
C THR A 234 6.13 8.57 19.11
N LEU A 235 6.04 7.90 17.97
CA LEU A 235 4.78 7.64 17.26
C LEU A 235 4.40 6.17 17.44
N ARG A 236 3.17 5.90 17.89
CA ARG A 236 2.66 4.55 18.15
C ARG A 236 1.42 4.23 17.31
N ALA A 237 1.20 2.96 17.03
CA ALA A 237 -0.04 2.48 16.43
C ALA A 237 -1.17 2.49 17.47
N THR A 238 -2.40 2.86 17.08
CA THR A 238 -3.57 2.81 17.97
C THR A 238 -4.45 1.58 17.75
N ILE A 239 -4.25 0.87 16.64
CA ILE A 239 -5.02 -0.32 16.25
C ILE A 239 -4.08 -1.38 15.63
N ASP A 240 -4.56 -2.61 15.53
CA ASP A 240 -3.90 -3.68 14.77
C ASP A 240 -4.12 -3.47 13.26
N GLY A 241 -3.10 -3.72 12.44
CA GLY A 241 -3.21 -3.59 11.00
C GLY A 241 -1.88 -3.53 10.27
N GLN A 242 -1.87 -2.94 9.07
CA GLN A 242 -0.66 -2.72 8.28
C GLN A 242 -0.20 -1.27 8.33
N VAL A 243 1.12 -1.07 8.34
CA VAL A 243 1.70 0.27 8.22
C VAL A 243 1.72 0.70 6.75
N VAL A 244 1.17 1.87 6.46
CA VAL A 244 1.10 2.44 5.11
C VAL A 244 1.70 3.85 5.12
N TRP A 245 2.71 4.05 4.29
CA TRP A 245 3.26 5.38 4.02
C TRP A 245 2.46 6.06 2.90
N LYS A 246 1.67 7.09 3.23
CA LYS A 246 0.83 7.83 2.26
C LYS A 246 0.82 9.31 2.60
N ASN A 247 0.83 10.18 1.58
CA ASN A 247 0.81 11.64 1.74
C ASN A 247 1.89 12.16 2.72
N ASN A 248 3.07 11.53 2.71
CA ASN A 248 4.19 11.84 3.60
C ASN A 248 3.87 11.67 5.10
N ARG A 249 2.91 10.80 5.43
CA ARG A 249 2.46 10.45 6.79
C ARG A 249 2.39 8.94 6.95
N ILE A 250 2.51 8.48 8.21
CA ILE A 250 2.37 7.09 8.61
C ILE A 250 0.92 6.85 8.99
N HIS A 251 0.29 5.90 8.32
CA HIS A 251 -1.07 5.46 8.61
C HIS A 251 -1.03 3.99 9.02
N VAL A 252 -1.90 3.60 9.97
CA VAL A 252 -2.17 2.18 10.24
C VAL A 252 -3.56 1.87 9.71
N GLU A 253 -3.66 0.92 8.79
CA GLU A 253 -4.92 0.53 8.16
C GLU A 253 -5.29 -0.89 8.60
N SER A 254 -6.51 -1.09 9.11
CA SER A 254 -7.07 -2.40 9.47
C SER A 254 -7.66 -3.15 8.27
N VAL A 255 -7.47 -2.62 7.07
CA VAL A 255 -7.91 -3.22 5.81
C VAL A 255 -6.70 -3.40 4.88
N LEU A 256 -6.52 -4.64 4.43
CA LEU A 256 -5.52 -5.00 3.43
C LEU A 256 -6.19 -5.13 2.06
N GLU A 257 -5.76 -4.31 1.09
CA GLU A 257 -6.22 -4.43 -0.29
C GLU A 257 -5.14 -5.08 -1.17
N VAL A 258 -5.46 -6.25 -1.72
CA VAL A 258 -4.66 -6.96 -2.72
C VAL A 258 -5.25 -6.65 -4.10
N LYS A 259 -4.51 -5.88 -4.90
CA LYS A 259 -4.97 -5.39 -6.22
C LYS A 259 -5.10 -6.48 -7.29
N GLY A 260 -4.52 -7.65 -7.07
CA GLY A 260 -4.47 -8.75 -8.03
C GLY A 260 -4.84 -10.08 -7.39
N ASP A 261 -4.25 -11.13 -7.95
CA ASP A 261 -4.47 -12.51 -7.49
C ASP A 261 -3.54 -12.83 -6.30
N VAL A 262 -3.99 -13.70 -5.40
CA VAL A 262 -3.14 -14.29 -4.37
C VAL A 262 -2.41 -15.47 -5.02
N ASP A 263 -1.16 -15.23 -5.40
CA ASP A 263 -0.27 -16.15 -6.09
C ASP A 263 1.14 -16.14 -5.47
N TYR A 264 2.14 -16.69 -6.15
CA TYR A 264 3.54 -16.70 -5.68
C TYR A 264 4.20 -15.31 -5.60
N SER A 265 3.55 -14.24 -6.07
CA SER A 265 4.02 -12.86 -5.89
C SER A 265 3.54 -12.23 -4.57
N VAL A 266 2.41 -12.71 -4.05
CA VAL A 266 1.79 -12.22 -2.80
C VAL A 266 2.07 -13.18 -1.64
N GLY A 267 1.94 -14.48 -1.89
CA GLY A 267 2.06 -15.53 -0.88
C GLY A 267 0.80 -15.72 -0.05
N ASN A 268 0.93 -16.50 1.02
CA ASN A 268 -0.07 -16.67 2.05
C ASN A 268 -0.25 -15.36 2.83
N ILE A 269 -1.49 -15.09 3.24
CA ILE A 269 -1.85 -13.87 3.94
C ILE A 269 -2.41 -14.27 5.31
N ASP A 270 -1.84 -13.73 6.37
CA ASP A 270 -2.38 -13.78 7.73
C ASP A 270 -2.44 -12.34 8.25
N PHE A 271 -3.64 -11.80 8.41
CA PHE A 271 -3.83 -10.38 8.67
C PHE A 271 -4.84 -10.13 9.80
N PRO A 272 -4.47 -9.37 10.85
CA PRO A 272 -5.36 -9.03 11.95
C PRO A 272 -6.31 -7.88 11.57
N GLY A 273 -7.10 -8.08 10.51
CA GLY A 273 -8.05 -7.10 10.02
C GLY A 273 -8.93 -7.68 8.92
N SER A 274 -9.51 -6.83 8.07
CA SER A 274 -10.28 -7.27 6.89
C SER A 274 -9.39 -7.29 5.64
N ILE A 275 -9.65 -8.23 4.73
CA ILE A 275 -8.87 -8.41 3.50
C ILE A 275 -9.80 -8.23 2.30
N ILE A 276 -9.39 -7.42 1.33
CA ILE A 276 -10.07 -7.23 0.05
C ILE A 276 -9.14 -7.69 -1.07
N ILE A 277 -9.54 -8.72 -1.81
CA ILE A 277 -8.79 -9.29 -2.93
C ILE A 277 -9.56 -8.96 -4.20
N ARG A 278 -8.97 -8.13 -5.07
CA ARG A 278 -9.57 -7.74 -6.35
C ARG A 278 -9.48 -8.82 -7.43
N GLY A 279 -8.65 -9.84 -7.21
CA GLY A 279 -8.47 -10.98 -8.10
C GLY A 279 -8.95 -12.31 -7.51
N ASN A 280 -8.29 -13.38 -7.92
CA ASN A 280 -8.55 -14.75 -7.49
C ASN A 280 -7.62 -15.16 -6.33
N ILE A 281 -8.02 -16.19 -5.58
CA ILE A 281 -7.11 -16.93 -4.70
C ILE A 281 -6.76 -18.24 -5.41
N LEU A 282 -5.49 -18.41 -5.81
CA LEU A 282 -5.07 -19.56 -6.58
C LEU A 282 -4.87 -20.82 -5.71
N ASP A 283 -4.67 -21.95 -6.39
CA ASP A 283 -4.48 -23.27 -5.79
C ASP A 283 -3.33 -23.29 -4.75
N GLY A 284 -3.65 -23.81 -3.57
CA GLY A 284 -2.69 -24.09 -2.51
C GLY A 284 -2.29 -22.89 -1.66
N PHE A 285 -2.91 -21.72 -1.84
CA PHE A 285 -2.69 -20.54 -1.00
C PHE A 285 -3.59 -20.53 0.23
N MET A 286 -3.11 -19.85 1.27
CA MET A 286 -3.80 -19.68 2.55
C MET A 286 -4.08 -18.19 2.81
N VAL A 287 -5.33 -17.87 3.11
CA VAL A 287 -5.76 -16.53 3.51
C VAL A 287 -6.49 -16.61 4.86
N LYS A 288 -5.97 -15.93 5.87
CA LYS A 288 -6.53 -15.86 7.22
C LYS A 288 -6.75 -14.41 7.63
N SER A 289 -7.93 -14.14 8.19
CA SER A 289 -8.37 -12.79 8.56
C SER A 289 -9.10 -12.84 9.89
N THR A 290 -8.80 -11.90 10.81
CA THR A 290 -9.63 -11.70 12.01
C THR A 290 -10.91 -10.91 11.72
N GLY A 291 -10.95 -10.20 10.59
CA GLY A 291 -12.12 -9.47 10.10
C GLY A 291 -12.85 -10.20 8.96
N ASN A 292 -13.35 -9.42 8.00
CA ASN A 292 -14.05 -9.93 6.82
C ASN A 292 -13.07 -10.21 5.68
N VAL A 293 -13.41 -11.16 4.81
CA VAL A 293 -12.67 -11.42 3.56
C VAL A 293 -13.60 -11.19 2.36
N GLU A 294 -13.21 -10.27 1.48
CA GLU A 294 -13.90 -9.97 0.23
C GLU A 294 -13.02 -10.40 -0.95
N VAL A 295 -13.54 -11.27 -1.82
CA VAL A 295 -12.87 -11.79 -3.00
C VAL A 295 -13.73 -11.47 -4.22
N HIS A 296 -13.27 -10.57 -5.09
CA HIS A 296 -13.99 -10.21 -6.31
C HIS A 296 -13.86 -11.27 -7.42
N GLY A 297 -12.85 -12.14 -7.33
CA GLY A 297 -12.64 -13.27 -8.22
C GLY A 297 -13.19 -14.59 -7.67
N CYS A 298 -12.53 -15.68 -8.05
CA CYS A 298 -12.83 -17.04 -7.58
C CYS A 298 -11.81 -17.50 -6.53
N ILE A 299 -12.25 -18.43 -5.68
CA ILE A 299 -11.38 -19.18 -4.76
C ILE A 299 -11.12 -20.54 -5.39
N GLU A 300 -9.89 -20.82 -5.78
CA GLU A 300 -9.49 -22.05 -6.44
C GLU A 300 -8.63 -22.89 -5.50
N LYS A 301 -9.14 -24.04 -5.03
CA LYS A 301 -8.41 -25.01 -4.17
C LYS A 301 -7.52 -24.34 -3.11
N ALA A 302 -8.08 -23.37 -2.40
CA ALA A 302 -7.37 -22.58 -1.39
C ALA A 302 -7.98 -22.77 0.00
N PHE A 303 -7.20 -22.43 1.03
CA PHE A 303 -7.69 -22.37 2.40
C PHE A 303 -8.00 -20.92 2.77
N VAL A 304 -9.27 -20.61 3.03
CA VAL A 304 -9.70 -19.26 3.40
C VAL A 304 -10.44 -19.34 4.72
N SER A 305 -9.99 -18.56 5.71
CA SER A 305 -10.59 -18.50 7.05
C SER A 305 -10.80 -17.07 7.48
N ALA A 306 -12.02 -16.74 7.90
CA ALA A 306 -12.38 -15.43 8.42
C ALA A 306 -13.12 -15.54 9.76
N ASP A 307 -12.75 -14.72 10.73
CA ASP A 307 -13.52 -14.56 11.97
C ASP A 307 -14.77 -13.70 11.78
N GLY A 308 -14.84 -12.91 10.70
CA GLY A 308 -16.04 -12.24 10.25
C GLY A 308 -16.77 -13.00 9.14
N ASN A 309 -17.21 -12.24 8.14
CA ASN A 309 -17.92 -12.70 6.95
C ASN A 309 -16.97 -12.99 5.78
N ILE A 310 -17.38 -13.88 4.87
CA ILE A 310 -16.68 -14.10 3.59
C ILE A 310 -17.63 -13.75 2.44
N LEU A 311 -17.23 -12.82 1.58
CA LEU A 311 -17.94 -12.45 0.36
C LEU A 311 -17.09 -12.85 -0.85
N VAL A 312 -17.65 -13.68 -1.73
CA VAL A 312 -17.05 -14.10 -2.99
C VAL A 312 -17.98 -13.70 -4.12
N ASP A 313 -17.59 -12.70 -4.92
CA ASP A 313 -18.38 -12.27 -6.08
C ASP A 313 -18.38 -13.34 -7.18
N GLY A 314 -17.26 -14.06 -7.32
CA GLY A 314 -17.14 -15.22 -8.18
C GLY A 314 -17.65 -16.49 -7.51
N GLY A 315 -16.92 -17.60 -7.68
CA GLY A 315 -17.29 -18.89 -7.11
C GLY A 315 -16.18 -19.55 -6.31
N ILE A 316 -16.57 -20.56 -5.54
CA ILE A 316 -15.67 -21.42 -4.77
C ILE A 316 -15.50 -22.72 -5.53
N ILE A 317 -14.28 -23.00 -6.01
CA ILE A 317 -13.93 -24.17 -6.82
C ILE A 317 -12.79 -24.91 -6.14
N SER A 318 -13.10 -25.87 -5.26
CA SER A 318 -12.09 -26.48 -4.41
C SER A 318 -11.55 -27.82 -4.89
N LYS A 319 -12.16 -28.44 -5.91
CA LYS A 319 -11.81 -29.79 -6.40
C LYS A 319 -11.60 -30.83 -5.27
N GLY A 320 -12.30 -30.68 -4.14
CA GLY A 320 -12.22 -31.55 -2.96
C GLY A 320 -11.22 -31.15 -1.86
N ASP A 321 -10.22 -30.32 -2.13
CA ASP A 321 -9.12 -30.03 -1.18
C ASP A 321 -9.13 -28.60 -0.61
N GLY A 322 -9.82 -27.66 -1.25
CA GLY A 322 -9.99 -26.28 -0.76
C GLY A 322 -11.10 -26.16 0.29
N ASN A 323 -10.86 -25.36 1.33
CA ASN A 323 -11.72 -25.23 2.49
C ASN A 323 -11.96 -23.74 2.81
N VAL A 324 -13.23 -23.34 2.85
CA VAL A 324 -13.63 -21.96 3.11
C VAL A 324 -14.44 -21.91 4.41
N ARG A 325 -13.93 -21.21 5.42
CA ARG A 325 -14.51 -21.15 6.76
C ARG A 325 -14.76 -19.72 7.21
N ALA A 326 -15.96 -19.45 7.68
CA ALA A 326 -16.30 -18.16 8.28
C ALA A 326 -17.00 -18.38 9.61
N LYS A 327 -16.68 -17.59 10.65
CA LYS A 327 -17.53 -17.55 11.86
C LYS A 327 -18.84 -16.80 11.60
N GLY A 328 -18.87 -15.92 10.60
CA GLY A 328 -20.06 -15.22 10.12
C GLY A 328 -20.77 -15.94 8.98
N THR A 329 -21.33 -15.15 8.07
CA THR A 329 -22.06 -15.60 6.87
C THR A 329 -21.11 -15.69 5.65
N ILE A 330 -21.36 -16.66 4.77
CA ILE A 330 -20.63 -16.84 3.51
C ILE A 330 -21.55 -16.53 2.33
N TRP A 331 -21.10 -15.61 1.46
CA TRP A 331 -21.74 -15.30 0.19
C TRP A 331 -20.87 -15.77 -0.96
N ALA A 332 -21.46 -16.48 -1.91
CA ALA A 332 -20.79 -16.90 -3.14
C ALA A 332 -21.75 -16.83 -4.34
N ASN A 333 -21.26 -16.64 -5.56
CA ASN A 333 -22.13 -16.82 -6.74
C ASN A 333 -22.43 -18.31 -6.95
N PHE A 334 -21.40 -19.17 -6.91
CA PHE A 334 -21.55 -20.62 -7.02
C PHE A 334 -20.51 -21.38 -6.18
N ILE A 335 -20.80 -22.64 -5.86
CA ILE A 335 -19.89 -23.52 -5.13
C ILE A 335 -19.78 -24.85 -5.89
N GLU A 336 -18.56 -25.26 -6.24
CA GLU A 336 -18.27 -26.49 -6.98
C GLU A 336 -17.16 -27.30 -6.33
N HIS A 337 -17.45 -28.57 -6.01
CA HIS A 337 -16.52 -29.46 -5.33
C HIS A 337 -15.88 -28.80 -4.09
N GLY A 338 -16.66 -27.95 -3.41
CA GLY A 338 -16.29 -27.09 -2.29
C GLY A 338 -16.53 -27.76 -0.94
N ILE A 339 -15.69 -27.43 0.04
CA ILE A 339 -15.98 -27.64 1.46
C ILE A 339 -16.14 -26.25 2.09
N VAL A 340 -17.35 -25.95 2.55
CA VAL A 340 -17.72 -24.62 3.07
C VAL A 340 -18.36 -24.77 4.44
N ASP A 341 -17.87 -24.02 5.42
CA ASP A 341 -18.37 -24.03 6.80
C ASP A 341 -18.62 -22.59 7.28
N ALA A 342 -19.89 -22.28 7.58
CA ALA A 342 -20.32 -20.97 8.04
C ALA A 342 -20.93 -21.03 9.45
N GLY A 343 -20.45 -20.15 10.33
CA GLY A 343 -21.00 -19.98 11.68
C GLY A 343 -22.37 -19.32 11.72
N GLU A 344 -22.86 -18.78 10.60
CA GLU A 344 -24.23 -18.28 10.43
C GLU A 344 -24.94 -18.87 9.19
N ASP A 345 -25.17 -18.05 8.15
CA ASP A 345 -25.87 -18.44 6.92
C ASP A 345 -24.86 -18.72 5.78
N VAL A 346 -25.27 -19.53 4.79
CA VAL A 346 -24.60 -19.65 3.50
C VAL A 346 -25.57 -19.21 2.41
N ILE A 347 -25.20 -18.19 1.64
CA ILE A 347 -26.04 -17.60 0.60
C ILE A 347 -25.34 -17.75 -0.75
N VAL A 348 -25.99 -18.45 -1.67
CA VAL A 348 -25.46 -18.76 -3.00
C VAL A 348 -26.40 -18.22 -4.07
N ASN A 349 -25.89 -17.49 -5.06
CA ASN A 349 -26.72 -16.82 -6.07
C ASN A 349 -27.01 -17.62 -7.34
N GLU A 350 -26.35 -18.76 -7.57
CA GLU A 350 -26.52 -19.54 -8.79
C GLU A 350 -26.77 -21.02 -8.51
N SER A 351 -25.76 -21.74 -8.02
CA SER A 351 -25.88 -23.16 -7.73
C SER A 351 -24.78 -23.70 -6.82
N ILE A 352 -25.10 -24.78 -6.12
CA ILE A 352 -24.16 -25.62 -5.38
C ILE A 352 -24.05 -26.96 -6.13
N ARG A 353 -22.83 -27.40 -6.48
CA ARG A 353 -22.59 -28.64 -7.25
C ARG A 353 -21.57 -29.52 -6.53
N TYR A 354 -21.91 -30.78 -6.27
CA TYR A 354 -21.01 -31.79 -5.68
C TYR A 354 -20.19 -31.29 -4.48
N SER A 355 -20.81 -30.49 -3.61
CA SER A 355 -20.10 -29.79 -2.52
C SER A 355 -20.60 -30.23 -1.15
N GLN A 356 -19.75 -30.06 -0.14
CA GLN A 356 -20.13 -30.14 1.26
C GLN A 356 -20.30 -28.72 1.80
N VAL A 357 -21.50 -28.39 2.27
CA VAL A 357 -21.83 -27.07 2.79
C VAL A 357 -22.49 -27.23 4.14
N ASP A 358 -21.84 -26.68 5.17
CA ASP A 358 -22.29 -26.71 6.54
C ASP A 358 -22.59 -25.27 6.99
N ALA A 359 -23.81 -25.02 7.45
CA ALA A 359 -24.24 -23.72 7.97
C ALA A 359 -24.89 -23.88 9.34
N LYS A 360 -24.55 -23.00 10.29
CA LYS A 360 -25.16 -23.04 11.63
C LYS A 360 -26.64 -22.68 11.60
N LYS A 361 -27.06 -21.76 10.71
CA LYS A 361 -28.44 -21.26 10.59
C LYS A 361 -29.07 -21.76 9.30
N ARG A 362 -28.88 -21.09 8.17
CA ARG A 362 -29.61 -21.39 6.92
C ARG A 362 -28.67 -21.55 5.72
N VAL A 363 -29.06 -22.39 4.76
CA VAL A 363 -28.47 -22.44 3.43
C VAL A 363 -29.49 -21.97 2.41
N ILE A 364 -29.18 -20.92 1.68
CA ILE A 364 -30.08 -20.28 0.73
C ILE A 364 -29.42 -20.30 -0.64
N VAL A 365 -30.06 -20.94 -1.61
CA VAL A 365 -29.63 -20.96 -3.01
C VAL A 365 -30.67 -20.22 -3.85
N GLN A 366 -30.34 -18.99 -4.20
CA GLN A 366 -31.21 -18.06 -4.91
C GLN A 366 -30.74 -17.79 -6.35
N GLY A 367 -31.31 -16.77 -7.00
CA GLY A 367 -30.99 -16.37 -8.38
C GLY A 367 -31.72 -17.15 -9.47
N LYS A 368 -31.28 -17.02 -10.74
CA LYS A 368 -32.05 -17.51 -11.91
C LYS A 368 -32.23 -19.03 -11.90
N ILE A 369 -31.14 -19.75 -11.61
CA ILE A 369 -31.10 -21.20 -11.53
C ILE A 369 -31.54 -21.64 -10.13
N GLY A 370 -30.79 -21.23 -9.10
CA GLY A 370 -31.11 -21.51 -7.69
C GLY A 370 -31.11 -23.00 -7.37
N ALA A 371 -30.09 -23.74 -7.80
CA ALA A 371 -30.10 -25.22 -7.76
C ALA A 371 -29.03 -25.84 -6.87
N ILE A 372 -29.40 -26.92 -6.17
CA ILE A 372 -28.50 -27.82 -5.46
C ILE A 372 -28.38 -29.11 -6.28
N LEU A 373 -27.22 -29.31 -6.90
CA LEU A 373 -26.93 -30.37 -7.86
C LEU A 373 -25.90 -31.35 -7.28
N GLY A 374 -26.30 -32.13 -6.28
CA GLY A 374 -25.44 -33.10 -5.63
C GLY A 374 -24.58 -32.55 -4.49
N GLY A 375 -24.14 -33.47 -3.62
CA GLY A 375 -23.34 -33.16 -2.44
C GLY A 375 -24.12 -33.32 -1.13
N ARG A 376 -23.55 -32.79 -0.05
CA ARG A 376 -24.10 -32.85 1.31
C ARG A 376 -24.28 -31.44 1.85
N ILE A 377 -25.52 -31.06 2.09
CA ILE A 377 -25.88 -29.71 2.56
C ILE A 377 -26.51 -29.83 3.93
N ARG A 378 -25.92 -29.18 4.94
CA ARG A 378 -26.41 -29.19 6.31
C ARG A 378 -26.71 -27.79 6.79
N ALA A 379 -27.86 -27.60 7.42
CA ALA A 379 -28.25 -26.34 8.05
C ALA A 379 -28.90 -26.56 9.41
N GLY A 380 -28.73 -25.64 10.35
CA GLY A 380 -29.42 -25.71 11.64
C GLY A 380 -30.94 -25.53 11.52
N GLU A 381 -31.38 -24.59 10.69
CA GLU A 381 -32.78 -24.11 10.62
C GLU A 381 -33.44 -24.40 9.28
N GLU A 382 -32.87 -23.90 8.17
CA GLU A 382 -33.53 -23.97 6.86
C GLU A 382 -32.57 -24.25 5.70
N VAL A 383 -33.00 -25.07 4.75
CA VAL A 383 -32.40 -25.14 3.41
C VAL A 383 -33.44 -24.67 2.39
N ASN A 384 -33.10 -23.63 1.63
CA ASN A 384 -33.98 -23.05 0.63
C ASN A 384 -33.32 -23.10 -0.75
N ALA A 385 -33.99 -23.69 -1.74
CA ALA A 385 -33.52 -23.71 -3.11
C ALA A 385 -34.69 -23.73 -4.09
N LYS A 386 -34.44 -23.36 -5.35
CA LYS A 386 -35.42 -23.55 -6.42
C LYS A 386 -35.47 -24.99 -6.89
N ILE A 387 -34.31 -25.61 -7.07
CA ILE A 387 -34.20 -26.99 -7.57
C ILE A 387 -33.30 -27.77 -6.63
N ILE A 388 -33.71 -28.96 -6.21
CA ILE A 388 -32.87 -29.87 -5.42
C ILE A 388 -32.76 -31.21 -6.13
N GLY A 389 -31.53 -31.69 -6.27
CA GLY A 389 -31.21 -32.93 -6.97
C GLY A 389 -31.06 -32.75 -8.48
N THR A 390 -30.81 -33.86 -9.16
CA THR A 390 -30.61 -33.92 -10.61
C THR A 390 -31.40 -35.09 -11.18
N LEU A 391 -31.82 -35.00 -12.44
CA LEU A 391 -32.43 -36.13 -13.17
C LEU A 391 -31.51 -37.36 -13.26
N THR A 392 -30.19 -37.17 -13.19
CA THR A 392 -29.19 -38.25 -13.21
C THR A 392 -28.96 -38.90 -11.84
N GLU A 393 -29.82 -38.64 -10.85
CA GLU A 393 -29.76 -39.19 -9.48
C GLU A 393 -28.39 -38.98 -8.79
N ALA A 394 -27.73 -37.84 -9.03
CA ALA A 394 -26.55 -37.47 -8.27
C ALA A 394 -26.88 -37.47 -6.78
N LYS A 395 -26.05 -38.15 -5.99
CA LYS A 395 -26.23 -38.29 -4.54
C LYS A 395 -26.35 -36.91 -3.88
N THR A 396 -27.56 -36.58 -3.45
CA THR A 396 -27.90 -35.30 -2.83
C THR A 396 -28.48 -35.57 -1.44
N GLU A 397 -27.75 -35.15 -0.41
CA GLU A 397 -28.14 -35.29 0.99
C GLU A 397 -28.37 -33.91 1.60
N ILE A 398 -29.60 -33.65 2.03
CA ILE A 398 -29.99 -32.42 2.72
C ILE A 398 -30.29 -32.78 4.18
N GLU A 399 -29.64 -32.12 5.13
CA GLU A 399 -29.81 -32.39 6.56
C GLU A 399 -30.15 -31.07 7.29
N VAL A 400 -31.32 -31.00 7.93
CA VAL A 400 -31.78 -29.81 8.67
C VAL A 400 -32.30 -30.11 10.06
N GLY A 401 -32.38 -29.08 10.92
CA GLY A 401 -32.96 -29.18 12.26
C GLY A 401 -31.98 -29.69 13.33
N ALA A 402 -30.69 -29.64 13.07
CA ALA A 402 -29.61 -29.97 14.00
C ALA A 402 -28.37 -29.15 13.64
N LEU A 403 -27.60 -28.71 14.64
CA LEU A 403 -26.31 -28.07 14.37
C LEU A 403 -25.36 -29.06 13.69
N PRO A 404 -24.73 -28.72 12.55
CA PRO A 404 -23.82 -29.62 11.84
C PRO A 404 -22.72 -30.19 12.73
N LEU A 405 -22.15 -29.36 13.62
CA LEU A 405 -21.10 -29.75 14.57
C LEU A 405 -21.55 -30.85 15.55
N ILE A 406 -22.76 -30.72 16.13
CA ILE A 406 -23.31 -31.74 17.05
C ILE A 406 -23.56 -33.04 16.28
N ARG A 407 -24.03 -32.93 15.03
CA ARG A 407 -24.31 -34.07 14.19
C ARG A 407 -23.04 -34.83 13.80
N GLU A 408 -21.98 -34.10 13.46
CA GLU A 408 -20.66 -34.67 13.18
C GLU A 408 -20.10 -35.38 14.41
N GLU A 409 -20.25 -34.79 15.61
CA GLU A 409 -19.86 -35.42 16.86
C GLU A 409 -20.64 -36.72 17.10
N ILE A 410 -21.94 -36.75 16.86
CA ILE A 410 -22.75 -37.97 16.96
C ILE A 410 -22.29 -39.03 15.95
N TYR A 411 -22.03 -38.63 14.70
CA TYR A 411 -21.50 -39.57 13.70
C TYR A 411 -20.15 -40.14 14.10
N ARG A 412 -19.24 -39.30 14.61
CA ARG A 412 -17.93 -39.70 15.12
C ARG A 412 -18.06 -40.68 16.28
N LEU A 413 -18.86 -40.34 17.29
CA LEU A 413 -19.09 -41.20 18.45
C LEU A 413 -19.77 -42.52 18.08
N LYS A 414 -20.72 -42.53 17.15
CA LYS A 414 -21.36 -43.77 16.66
C LYS A 414 -20.37 -44.66 15.92
N GLN A 415 -19.49 -44.08 15.10
CA GLN A 415 -18.47 -44.84 14.39
C GLN A 415 -17.44 -45.41 15.37
N GLU A 416 -16.95 -44.59 16.30
CA GLU A 416 -16.00 -45.03 17.32
C GLU A 416 -16.61 -46.10 18.24
N LEU A 417 -17.91 -45.97 18.59
CA LEU A 417 -18.64 -46.99 19.34
C LEU A 417 -18.72 -48.31 18.58
N ALA A 418 -19.03 -48.28 17.27
CA ALA A 418 -19.10 -49.49 16.45
C ALA A 418 -17.73 -50.19 16.35
N ASP A 419 -16.66 -49.42 16.14
CA ASP A 419 -15.30 -49.95 16.08
C ASP A 419 -14.87 -50.56 17.43
N ASP A 420 -15.22 -49.91 18.54
CA ASP A 420 -14.91 -50.42 19.89
C ASP A 420 -15.77 -51.63 20.28
N GLU A 421 -17.03 -51.70 19.84
CA GLU A 421 -17.88 -52.89 20.00
C GLU A 421 -17.32 -54.09 19.21
N GLU A 422 -16.81 -53.88 18.00
CA GLU A 422 -16.16 -54.93 17.20
C GLU A 422 -14.88 -55.44 17.91
N ARG A 423 -14.04 -54.53 18.40
CA ARG A 423 -12.85 -54.87 19.21
C ARG A 423 -13.23 -55.62 20.48
N PHE A 424 -14.28 -55.19 21.18
CA PHE A 424 -14.78 -55.86 22.37
C PHE A 424 -15.21 -57.30 22.07
N HIS A 425 -15.92 -57.50 20.95
CA HIS A 425 -16.31 -58.83 20.50
C HIS A 425 -15.09 -59.71 20.18
N GLY A 426 -14.08 -59.18 19.49
CA GLY A 426 -12.83 -59.89 19.20
C GLY A 426 -12.08 -60.31 20.47
N ILE A 427 -11.96 -59.42 21.46
CA ILE A 427 -11.34 -59.73 22.75
C ILE A 427 -12.15 -60.78 23.52
N GLU A 428 -13.48 -60.71 23.51
CA GLU A 428 -14.32 -61.74 24.13
C GLU A 428 -14.12 -63.13 23.50
N GLN A 429 -13.99 -63.20 22.17
CA GLN A 429 -13.67 -64.45 21.47
C GLN A 429 -12.29 -64.97 21.87
N GLY A 430 -11.27 -64.09 21.95
CA GLY A 430 -9.93 -64.42 22.42
C GLY A 430 -9.91 -64.97 23.85
N ILE A 431 -10.64 -64.34 24.77
CA ILE A 431 -10.81 -64.81 26.17
C ILE A 431 -11.49 -66.18 26.18
N LYS A 432 -12.59 -66.37 25.43
CA LYS A 432 -13.28 -67.67 25.34
C LYS A 432 -12.35 -68.76 24.82
N PHE A 433 -11.52 -68.46 23.81
CA PHE A 433 -10.52 -69.38 23.29
C PHE A 433 -9.48 -69.77 24.35
N LEU A 434 -8.88 -68.78 25.03
CA LEU A 434 -7.88 -69.01 26.07
C LEU A 434 -8.45 -69.77 27.29
N LEU A 435 -9.69 -69.46 27.70
CA LEU A 435 -10.37 -70.19 28.78
C LEU A 435 -10.68 -71.65 28.39
N ASN A 436 -11.10 -71.89 27.15
CA ASN A 436 -11.30 -73.25 26.64
C ASN A 436 -9.98 -74.01 26.54
N LEU A 437 -8.89 -73.33 26.17
CA LEU A 437 -7.55 -73.90 26.13
C LEU A 437 -7.06 -74.25 27.55
N LYS A 438 -7.25 -73.36 28.52
CA LYS A 438 -6.93 -73.59 29.94
C LYS A 438 -7.70 -74.78 30.51
N LYS A 439 -9.00 -74.92 30.18
CA LYS A 439 -9.80 -76.09 30.57
C LYS A 439 -9.32 -77.41 29.98
N LYS A 440 -8.69 -77.40 28.80
CA LYS A 440 -8.17 -78.61 28.13
C LYS A 440 -6.79 -79.02 28.63
N LEU A 441 -5.93 -78.07 28.97
CA LEU A 441 -4.53 -78.30 29.36
C LEU A 441 -4.32 -78.40 30.87
N GLY A 442 -5.25 -77.90 31.70
CA GLY A 442 -5.13 -78.00 33.16
C GLY A 442 -3.87 -77.28 33.67
N ASP A 443 -3.00 -78.02 34.35
CA ASP A 443 -1.74 -77.53 34.94
C ASP A 443 -0.62 -77.29 33.92
N ASP A 444 -0.73 -77.80 32.69
CA ASP A 444 0.26 -77.59 31.61
C ASP A 444 0.02 -76.30 30.80
N PHE A 445 -0.74 -75.34 31.35
CA PHE A 445 -1.05 -74.09 30.66
C PHE A 445 0.15 -73.11 30.72
N PRO A 446 0.70 -72.65 29.57
CA PRO A 446 1.89 -71.80 29.57
C PRO A 446 1.66 -70.45 30.26
N GLU A 447 2.61 -70.02 31.11
CA GLU A 447 2.56 -68.72 31.83
C GLU A 447 2.38 -67.51 30.87
N GLU A 448 2.97 -67.56 29.68
CA GLU A 448 2.80 -66.51 28.66
C GLU A 448 1.34 -66.34 28.23
N LYS A 449 0.59 -67.45 28.09
CA LYS A 449 -0.83 -67.42 27.73
C LYS A 449 -1.72 -67.00 28.91
N GLU A 450 -1.26 -67.23 30.14
CA GLU A 450 -1.93 -66.74 31.34
C GLU A 450 -1.78 -65.23 31.50
N ARG A 451 -0.59 -64.69 31.24
CA ARG A 451 -0.38 -63.24 31.14
C ARG A 451 -1.25 -62.62 30.04
N LEU A 452 -1.31 -63.25 28.87
CA LEU A 452 -2.15 -62.78 27.77
C LEU A 452 -3.65 -62.80 28.13
N LEU A 453 -4.12 -63.81 28.88
CA LEU A 453 -5.50 -63.88 29.37
C LEU A 453 -5.80 -62.72 30.34
N VAL A 454 -4.90 -62.43 31.28
CA VAL A 454 -5.05 -61.30 32.21
C VAL A 454 -5.10 -59.98 31.44
N GLN A 455 -4.19 -59.78 30.48
CA GLN A 455 -4.19 -58.59 29.61
C GLN A 455 -5.49 -58.43 28.82
N HIS A 456 -6.03 -59.52 28.26
CA HIS A 456 -7.30 -59.46 27.55
C HIS A 456 -8.48 -59.14 28.48
N ILE A 457 -8.49 -59.63 29.72
CA ILE A 457 -9.53 -59.31 30.71
C ILE A 457 -9.45 -57.83 31.11
N GLU A 458 -8.25 -57.29 31.35
CA GLU A 458 -8.05 -55.87 31.65
C GLU A 458 -8.50 -54.99 30.47
N ALA A 459 -8.05 -55.31 29.25
CA ALA A 459 -8.46 -54.61 28.04
C ALA A 459 -9.97 -54.67 27.81
N LYS A 460 -10.60 -55.82 28.07
CA LYS A 460 -12.07 -55.97 28.02
C LYS A 460 -12.77 -55.02 28.98
N ASN A 461 -12.31 -54.93 30.23
CA ASN A 461 -12.94 -54.09 31.24
C ASN A 461 -12.79 -52.60 30.90
N MET A 462 -11.59 -52.16 30.49
CA MET A 462 -11.37 -50.79 30.04
C MET A 462 -12.27 -50.42 28.85
N LEU A 463 -12.35 -51.31 27.85
CA LEU A 463 -13.16 -51.07 26.66
C LEU A 463 -14.66 -51.07 27.00
N LYS A 464 -15.11 -51.92 27.93
CA LYS A 464 -16.49 -51.93 28.41
C LYS A 464 -16.87 -50.62 29.10
N GLU A 465 -16.00 -50.06 29.92
CA GLU A 465 -16.22 -48.76 30.57
C GLU A 465 -16.28 -47.62 29.55
N LYS A 466 -15.39 -47.65 28.55
CA LYS A 466 -15.40 -46.69 27.45
C LYS A 466 -16.70 -46.75 26.63
N ILE A 467 -17.10 -47.95 26.19
CA ILE A 467 -18.37 -48.20 25.48
C ILE A 467 -19.56 -47.72 26.32
N TYR A 468 -19.59 -48.04 27.62
CA TYR A 468 -20.66 -47.60 28.51
C TYR A 468 -20.73 -46.07 28.58
N THR A 469 -19.61 -45.40 28.79
CA THR A 469 -19.54 -43.92 28.86
C THR A 469 -20.03 -43.28 27.57
N MET A 470 -19.55 -43.74 26.41
CA MET A 470 -19.96 -43.23 25.10
C MET A 470 -21.44 -43.50 24.83
N SER A 471 -21.94 -44.69 25.20
CA SER A 471 -23.35 -45.06 25.05
C SER A 471 -24.29 -44.20 25.90
N MET A 472 -23.81 -43.64 27.02
CA MET A 472 -24.58 -42.72 27.86
C MET A 472 -24.52 -41.27 27.34
N SER A 473 -23.42 -40.87 26.71
CA SER A 473 -23.28 -39.54 26.09
C SER A 473 -24.13 -39.36 24.83
N LEU A 474 -24.29 -40.42 24.02
CA LEU A 474 -25.05 -40.38 22.76
C LEU A 474 -26.52 -39.93 22.94
N PRO A 475 -27.33 -40.51 23.85
CA PRO A 475 -28.70 -40.07 24.10
C PRO A 475 -28.80 -38.59 24.53
N THR A 476 -27.79 -38.09 25.25
CA THR A 476 -27.74 -36.69 25.70
C THR A 476 -27.59 -35.76 24.50
N LEU A 477 -26.63 -36.04 23.61
CA LEU A 477 -26.42 -35.28 22.37
C LEU A 477 -27.61 -35.41 21.39
N GLU A 478 -28.23 -36.58 21.31
CA GLU A 478 -29.44 -36.79 20.51
C GLU A 478 -30.65 -36.02 21.06
N SER A 479 -30.76 -35.87 22.38
CA SER A 479 -31.76 -35.02 23.03
C SER A 479 -31.55 -33.54 22.71
N ASP A 480 -30.30 -33.06 22.67
CA ASP A 480 -29.99 -31.67 22.32
C ASP A 480 -30.44 -31.31 20.89
N ILE A 481 -30.38 -32.26 19.96
CA ILE A 481 -30.93 -32.10 18.60
C ILE A 481 -32.46 -31.90 18.64
N LEU A 482 -33.17 -32.64 19.49
CA LEU A 482 -34.63 -32.55 19.57
C LEU A 482 -35.12 -31.22 20.18
N GLN A 483 -34.31 -30.59 21.04
CA GLN A 483 -34.60 -29.28 21.60
C GLN A 483 -34.41 -28.12 20.60
N THR A 484 -33.71 -28.38 19.49
CA THR A 484 -33.46 -27.36 18.47
C THR A 484 -34.72 -27.10 17.63
N ARG A 485 -35.03 -25.82 17.40
CA ARG A 485 -36.26 -25.35 16.71
C ARG A 485 -36.41 -25.93 15.29
N HIS A 486 -37.65 -25.88 14.79
CA HIS A 486 -38.12 -26.53 13.56
C HIS A 486 -37.18 -26.38 12.36
N GLY A 487 -36.61 -27.51 11.92
CA GLY A 487 -35.91 -27.59 10.65
C GLY A 487 -36.89 -27.67 9.48
N LYS A 488 -36.66 -26.89 8.41
CA LYS A 488 -37.46 -26.96 7.18
C LYS A 488 -36.61 -26.97 5.91
N VAL A 489 -37.11 -27.62 4.87
CA VAL A 489 -36.50 -27.62 3.52
C VAL A 489 -37.53 -27.11 2.53
N CYS A 490 -37.27 -25.94 1.94
CA CYS A 490 -38.20 -25.24 1.05
C CYS A 490 -37.71 -25.37 -0.39
N VAL A 491 -38.57 -25.87 -1.28
CA VAL A 491 -38.25 -26.10 -2.70
C VAL A 491 -39.26 -25.40 -3.60
N TYR A 492 -38.79 -24.39 -4.34
CA TYR A 492 -39.70 -23.58 -5.17
C TYR A 492 -40.14 -24.28 -6.46
N LYS A 493 -39.24 -24.87 -7.25
CA LYS A 493 -39.59 -25.49 -8.55
C LYS A 493 -39.82 -26.99 -8.43
N VAL A 494 -38.79 -27.75 -8.11
CA VAL A 494 -38.84 -29.22 -8.12
C VAL A 494 -37.74 -29.82 -7.25
N VAL A 495 -38.07 -30.89 -6.54
CA VAL A 495 -37.09 -31.83 -5.99
C VAL A 495 -37.10 -33.11 -6.82
N HIS A 496 -35.93 -33.54 -7.29
CA HIS A 496 -35.78 -34.74 -8.11
C HIS A 496 -35.63 -36.01 -7.26
N PRO A 497 -36.00 -37.19 -7.82
CA PRO A 497 -35.80 -38.50 -7.20
C PRO A 497 -34.34 -38.75 -6.80
N GLY A 498 -34.14 -39.58 -5.79
CA GLY A 498 -32.81 -39.91 -5.24
C GLY A 498 -32.31 -38.90 -4.21
N THR A 499 -32.99 -37.77 -4.03
CA THR A 499 -32.69 -36.81 -2.95
C THR A 499 -33.06 -37.39 -1.59
N ARG A 500 -32.12 -37.36 -0.65
CA ARG A 500 -32.34 -37.75 0.75
C ARG A 500 -32.47 -36.50 1.61
N ILE A 501 -33.63 -36.32 2.22
CA ILE A 501 -33.93 -35.20 3.11
C ILE A 501 -34.01 -35.72 4.53
N THR A 502 -33.14 -35.25 5.40
CA THR A 502 -33.11 -35.62 6.82
C THR A 502 -33.47 -34.41 7.66
N ILE A 503 -34.56 -34.48 8.42
CA ILE A 503 -34.97 -33.44 9.35
C ILE A 503 -34.89 -34.04 10.75
N ARG A 504 -34.00 -33.49 11.60
CA ARG A 504 -33.65 -34.06 12.92
C ARG A 504 -33.23 -35.53 12.75
N ASN A 505 -33.97 -36.47 13.34
CA ASN A 505 -33.66 -37.91 13.31
C ASN A 505 -34.43 -38.68 12.23
N SER A 506 -35.30 -38.01 11.47
CA SER A 506 -36.14 -38.63 10.45
C SER A 506 -35.59 -38.40 9.06
N THR A 507 -35.55 -39.44 8.24
CA THR A 507 -35.08 -39.39 6.86
C THR A 507 -36.22 -39.70 5.89
N PHE A 508 -36.39 -38.85 4.89
CA PHE A 508 -37.31 -39.03 3.77
C PHE A 508 -36.50 -39.16 2.48
N VAL A 509 -36.73 -40.23 1.73
CA VAL A 509 -36.10 -40.44 0.42
C VAL A 509 -37.12 -40.12 -0.65
N VAL A 510 -36.80 -39.13 -1.48
CA VAL A 510 -37.66 -38.68 -2.58
C VAL A 510 -37.66 -39.75 -3.67
N LYS A 511 -38.83 -40.34 -3.93
CA LYS A 511 -39.03 -41.39 -4.94
C LYS A 511 -39.54 -40.87 -6.28
N GLU A 512 -40.26 -39.75 -6.24
CA GLU A 512 -40.92 -39.12 -7.39
C GLU A 512 -40.66 -37.61 -7.32
N GLU A 513 -40.87 -36.90 -8.44
CA GLU A 513 -40.70 -35.45 -8.48
C GLU A 513 -41.80 -34.73 -7.70
N TYR A 514 -41.42 -33.85 -6.77
CA TYR A 514 -42.35 -32.98 -6.07
C TYR A 514 -42.11 -31.51 -6.43
N PRO A 515 -43.10 -30.82 -7.03
CA PRO A 515 -43.01 -29.39 -7.29
C PRO A 515 -43.60 -28.55 -6.15
N TYR A 516 -43.08 -27.32 -5.96
CA TYR A 516 -43.58 -26.32 -4.99
C TYR A 516 -43.88 -26.87 -3.58
N ILE A 517 -42.87 -27.43 -2.91
CA ILE A 517 -43.04 -28.18 -1.67
C ILE A 517 -42.12 -27.68 -0.56
N THR A 518 -42.62 -27.71 0.67
CA THR A 518 -41.83 -27.53 1.89
C THR A 518 -41.87 -28.81 2.70
N PHE A 519 -40.72 -29.36 3.07
CA PHE A 519 -40.61 -30.47 4.01
C PHE A 519 -40.34 -29.91 5.41
N ALA A 520 -41.18 -30.28 6.37
CA ALA A 520 -41.06 -29.84 7.75
C ALA A 520 -41.21 -31.01 8.74
N SER A 521 -40.60 -30.87 9.92
CA SER A 521 -40.81 -31.83 11.02
C SER A 521 -42.19 -31.62 11.64
N HIS A 522 -43.07 -32.61 11.52
CA HIS A 522 -44.32 -32.68 12.26
C HIS A 522 -44.04 -32.94 13.76
N SER A 523 -44.98 -32.58 14.64
CA SER A 523 -44.90 -32.80 16.09
C SER A 523 -44.78 -34.28 16.50
N SER A 524 -45.19 -35.20 15.62
CA SER A 524 -45.07 -36.65 15.79
C SER A 524 -43.72 -37.23 15.38
N GLY A 525 -42.74 -36.39 15.01
CA GLY A 525 -41.41 -36.81 14.57
C GLY A 525 -41.33 -37.32 13.12
N LYS A 526 -42.43 -37.32 12.35
CA LYS A 526 -42.42 -37.65 10.92
C LYS A 526 -42.19 -36.38 10.08
N ILE A 527 -41.63 -36.54 8.88
CA ILE A 527 -41.52 -35.45 7.90
C ILE A 527 -42.87 -35.32 7.19
N GLU A 528 -43.45 -34.13 7.21
CA GLU A 528 -44.65 -33.81 6.43
C GLU A 528 -44.30 -32.94 5.23
N SER A 529 -45.16 -33.00 4.22
CA SER A 529 -45.10 -32.15 3.04
C SER A 529 -46.14 -31.04 3.14
N LEU A 530 -45.69 -29.81 3.09
CA LEU A 530 -46.48 -28.58 3.13
C LEU A 530 -46.39 -27.84 1.79
N PRO A 531 -47.35 -26.96 1.48
CA PRO A 531 -47.19 -26.01 0.39
C PRO A 531 -45.92 -25.17 0.55
N PHE A 532 -45.30 -24.79 -0.56
CA PHE A 532 -44.12 -23.95 -0.57
C PHE A 532 -44.29 -22.67 0.29
N GLU A 533 -43.27 -22.38 1.10
CA GLU A 533 -43.17 -21.15 1.89
C GLU A 533 -41.97 -20.35 1.39
N GLU A 534 -42.16 -19.05 1.15
CA GLU A 534 -41.04 -18.17 0.80
C GLU A 534 -40.11 -17.97 2.01
N PRO A 535 -38.78 -17.95 1.79
CA PRO A 535 -37.83 -17.74 2.88
C PRO A 535 -38.03 -16.37 3.52
N ALA A 536 -38.16 -16.34 4.85
CA ALA A 536 -38.33 -15.09 5.59
C ALA A 536 -37.04 -14.25 5.59
N GLY A 537 -37.17 -12.98 5.20
CA GLY A 537 -36.12 -11.97 5.40
C GLY A 537 -35.09 -11.83 4.27
N ILE A 538 -35.34 -12.40 3.09
CA ILE A 538 -34.44 -12.24 1.93
C ILE A 538 -34.98 -11.14 1.01
N VAL A 539 -34.25 -10.03 0.92
CA VAL A 539 -34.45 -9.06 -0.15
C VAL A 539 -34.04 -9.74 -1.45
N MET A 540 -35.04 -10.16 -2.22
CA MET A 540 -34.88 -10.57 -3.61
C MET A 540 -34.10 -9.46 -4.33
N ILE A 541 -32.86 -9.72 -4.73
CA ILE A 541 -32.22 -8.92 -5.78
C ILE A 541 -33.03 -9.26 -7.04
N LYS A 542 -34.08 -8.47 -7.29
CA LYS A 542 -34.85 -8.57 -8.53
C LYS A 542 -33.86 -8.48 -9.67
N ASP A 543 -33.93 -9.46 -10.57
CA ASP A 543 -33.29 -9.43 -11.88
C ASP A 543 -33.50 -8.03 -12.49
N ASN A 544 -32.46 -7.20 -12.48
CA ASN A 544 -32.46 -5.91 -13.16
C ASN A 544 -32.40 -6.15 -14.66
N SER A 545 -33.56 -6.47 -15.23
CA SER A 545 -33.83 -6.46 -16.65
C SER A 545 -34.90 -5.43 -16.99
N VAL A 546 -34.85 -4.23 -16.39
CA VAL A 546 -35.45 -3.03 -16.98
C VAL A 546 -34.56 -1.83 -16.65
N LYS A 547 -34.19 -1.10 -17.71
CA LYS A 547 -33.47 0.17 -17.67
C LYS A 547 -34.15 1.14 -16.71
N GLU A 548 -33.46 1.54 -15.63
CA GLU A 548 -33.61 2.87 -15.05
C GLU A 548 -32.40 3.23 -14.18
N LYS A 549 -31.70 4.30 -14.56
CA LYS A 549 -30.60 4.89 -13.78
C LYS A 549 -31.17 5.53 -12.52
N ARG A 550 -30.62 5.19 -11.34
CA ARG A 550 -30.58 6.04 -10.14
C ARG A 550 -29.53 5.53 -9.13
N PRO A 551 -29.02 6.42 -8.25
CA PRO A 551 -27.67 6.34 -7.70
C PRO A 551 -27.54 5.38 -6.52
N ILE A 552 -26.33 4.86 -6.36
CA ILE A 552 -25.87 4.00 -5.26
C ILE A 552 -25.94 4.80 -3.95
N ALA A 553 -26.76 4.34 -3.00
CA ALA A 553 -26.77 4.85 -1.64
C ALA A 553 -25.70 4.12 -0.82
N THR A 554 -24.76 4.90 -0.30
CA THR A 554 -23.75 4.53 0.69
C THR A 554 -24.41 4.02 1.97
N ILE A 555 -23.91 2.90 2.50
CA ILE A 555 -24.24 2.39 3.84
C ILE A 555 -23.58 3.34 4.88
N PRO A 556 -24.30 3.92 5.85
CA PRO A 556 -23.67 4.66 6.94
C PRO A 556 -23.14 3.72 8.02
N PHE A 557 -21.91 3.98 8.48
CA PHE A 557 -21.30 3.37 9.65
C PHE A 557 -21.60 4.20 10.92
N GLU A 558 -22.01 3.48 11.97
CA GLU A 558 -21.95 3.76 13.44
C GLU A 558 -22.77 4.89 14.12
N SER A 559 -23.50 4.52 15.18
CA SER A 559 -23.11 4.79 16.60
C SER A 559 -24.15 4.32 17.65
N LEU A 560 -23.64 3.89 18.81
CA LEU A 560 -24.34 3.52 20.07
C LEU A 560 -25.10 4.70 20.72
N PRO A 561 -25.99 4.47 21.73
CA PRO A 561 -27.19 5.27 21.94
C PRO A 561 -26.99 6.50 22.85
N LYS A 562 -27.79 7.54 22.63
CA LYS A 562 -28.03 8.60 23.62
C LYS A 562 -29.52 8.91 23.79
N ASN A 563 -29.88 9.03 25.06
CA ASN A 563 -31.21 9.19 25.63
C ASN A 563 -32.03 10.39 25.12
N GLU A 564 -33.34 10.18 25.23
CA GLU A 564 -34.45 11.12 25.08
C GLU A 564 -34.32 12.40 25.95
N THR A 565 -34.77 13.56 25.46
CA THR A 565 -36.08 14.16 25.84
C THR A 565 -36.28 15.60 25.32
N LYS A 566 -37.49 15.82 24.78
CA LYS A 566 -38.38 17.01 24.83
C LYS A 566 -37.86 18.43 24.55
N LYS A 567 -38.49 19.08 23.54
CA LYS A 567 -39.34 20.32 23.61
C LYS A 567 -39.38 20.99 22.22
N GLU A 568 -40.53 21.02 21.54
CA GLU A 568 -41.60 22.05 21.57
C GLU A 568 -41.66 22.89 20.26
N LYS A 569 -42.78 22.74 19.54
CA LYS A 569 -43.65 23.80 18.97
C LYS A 569 -42.96 25.00 18.28
N LYS A 570 -43.24 25.20 16.97
CA LYS A 570 -44.36 26.02 16.44
C LYS A 570 -44.16 26.43 14.97
N LYS A 571 -45.31 26.46 14.27
CA LYS A 571 -45.78 27.38 13.21
C LYS A 571 -45.70 26.98 11.74
N GLU A 572 -46.87 26.53 11.30
CA GLU A 572 -47.49 26.75 10.00
C GLU A 572 -47.57 28.21 9.52
N LYS A 573 -47.83 28.31 8.20
CA LYS A 573 -48.36 29.40 7.36
C LYS A 573 -47.33 30.31 6.68
N LYS A 574 -47.14 30.08 5.37
CA LYS A 574 -47.90 30.79 4.31
C LYS A 574 -47.78 30.10 2.94
N ARG A 575 -48.92 29.96 2.26
CA ARG A 575 -49.09 29.63 0.83
C ARG A 575 -49.30 30.91 0.02
N GLU A 576 -49.22 30.77 -1.31
CA GLU A 576 -49.58 31.69 -2.43
C GLU A 576 -48.51 32.72 -2.80
N LYS A 577 -48.10 32.94 -4.06
CA LYS A 577 -48.54 32.66 -5.46
C LYS A 577 -47.24 32.79 -6.33
N GLU A 578 -46.97 32.11 -7.45
CA GLU A 578 -47.47 32.31 -8.84
C GLU A 578 -46.53 31.51 -9.80
N LYS A 579 -47.01 31.10 -11.00
CA LYS A 579 -46.26 30.55 -12.16
C LYS A 579 -46.58 31.45 -13.37
N PRO A 580 -45.92 31.36 -14.56
CA PRO A 580 -44.58 30.87 -14.92
C PRO A 580 -43.79 31.87 -15.83
N SER A 581 -42.47 31.75 -15.94
CA SER A 581 -41.70 32.10 -17.16
C SER A 581 -40.25 31.63 -17.06
N SER A 582 -39.78 30.90 -18.07
CA SER A 582 -38.37 30.85 -18.48
C SER A 582 -38.18 31.87 -19.62
N PRO A 583 -36.97 32.21 -20.10
CA PRO A 583 -35.63 31.65 -19.81
C PRO A 583 -34.52 32.70 -19.59
N THR A 584 -33.36 32.30 -19.04
CA THR A 584 -32.01 32.48 -19.65
C THR A 584 -30.89 32.06 -18.68
N LEU A 585 -29.94 31.27 -19.19
CA LEU A 585 -28.65 30.94 -18.57
C LEU A 585 -27.67 32.12 -18.72
N PRO A 586 -26.68 32.22 -17.82
CA PRO A 586 -25.30 32.43 -18.24
C PRO A 586 -24.46 31.19 -17.91
N LEU A 587 -23.81 30.65 -18.94
CA LEU A 587 -22.76 29.65 -18.84
C LEU A 587 -21.50 30.28 -18.22
N GLU A 588 -21.03 29.75 -17.09
CA GLU A 588 -19.62 29.80 -16.73
C GLU A 588 -18.89 28.65 -17.43
N ILE A 589 -17.86 29.00 -18.20
CA ILE A 589 -16.97 28.06 -18.90
C ILE A 589 -15.86 27.70 -17.92
N GLU A 590 -15.89 26.48 -17.38
CA GLU A 590 -14.77 25.89 -16.67
C GLU A 590 -13.78 25.24 -17.65
N GLU A 591 -12.50 25.45 -17.37
CA GLU A 591 -11.31 25.17 -18.17
C GLU A 591 -11.21 23.69 -18.60
N ILE A 592 -11.04 23.46 -19.91
CA ILE A 592 -10.81 22.11 -20.46
C ILE A 592 -9.38 21.67 -20.11
N ALA A 593 -9.28 20.72 -19.18
CA ALA A 593 -8.02 20.08 -18.79
C ALA A 593 -7.29 19.49 -20.02
N LYS A 594 -6.00 19.81 -20.15
CA LYS A 594 -5.09 19.21 -21.15
C LYS A 594 -4.90 17.70 -20.83
N PRO A 595 -4.82 16.82 -21.84
CA PRO A 595 -4.70 15.36 -21.63
C PRO A 595 -3.39 14.98 -20.94
N PRO A 596 -3.38 13.86 -20.17
CA PRO A 596 -2.23 13.50 -19.33
C PRO A 596 -1.08 12.95 -20.19
N VAL A 597 0.10 13.52 -20.01
CA VAL A 597 1.36 12.97 -20.53
C VAL A 597 1.79 11.87 -19.56
N ILE A 598 1.80 10.61 -20.01
CA ILE A 598 2.20 9.45 -19.20
C ILE A 598 3.69 9.52 -18.85
N ALA A 599 4.53 9.92 -19.81
CA ALA A 599 5.97 10.04 -19.61
C ALA A 599 6.59 11.01 -20.61
N ARG A 600 7.68 11.67 -20.21
CA ARG A 600 8.59 12.42 -21.08
C ARG A 600 9.93 11.70 -21.10
N LEU A 601 10.35 11.23 -22.26
CA LEU A 601 11.62 10.53 -22.43
C LEU A 601 12.59 11.42 -23.20
N LYS A 602 13.82 11.53 -22.71
CA LYS A 602 14.91 12.22 -23.40
C LYS A 602 15.83 11.15 -23.97
N ILE A 603 15.86 11.01 -25.29
CA ILE A 603 16.55 9.91 -25.99
C ILE A 603 17.66 10.51 -26.83
N ARG A 604 18.84 9.91 -26.79
CA ARG A 604 19.99 10.34 -27.60
C ARG A 604 19.99 9.60 -28.94
N MET A 605 20.12 10.34 -30.04
CA MET A 605 20.16 9.76 -31.37
C MET A 605 21.48 9.03 -31.61
N ILE A 606 21.41 7.74 -31.94
CA ILE A 606 22.58 6.87 -32.15
C ILE A 606 22.86 6.55 -33.64
N ALA A 607 21.96 6.96 -34.54
CA ALA A 607 22.12 6.84 -36.00
C ALA A 607 21.27 7.90 -36.71
N ASP A 608 21.68 8.32 -37.91
CA ASP A 608 20.96 9.33 -38.69
C ASP A 608 19.61 8.78 -39.22
N PRO A 609 18.54 9.59 -39.25
CA PRO A 609 17.25 9.13 -39.77
C PRO A 609 17.30 8.91 -41.29
N ILE A 610 16.82 7.75 -41.76
CA ILE A 610 16.76 7.43 -43.19
C ILE A 610 15.50 8.06 -43.79
N ALA A 611 15.70 9.22 -44.44
CA ALA A 611 14.77 9.97 -45.30
C ALA A 611 13.47 10.54 -44.65
N GLY A 612 13.08 11.73 -45.14
CA GLY A 612 11.93 12.51 -44.67
C GLY A 612 12.32 13.85 -44.02
N VAL A 613 11.33 14.69 -43.68
CA VAL A 613 11.50 16.06 -43.14
C VAL A 613 12.46 16.13 -41.95
N LEU A 614 12.57 15.04 -41.18
CA LEU A 614 13.42 14.87 -40.01
C LEU A 614 14.92 14.67 -40.33
N ALA A 615 15.25 14.11 -41.49
CA ALA A 615 16.64 13.81 -41.90
C ALA A 615 17.47 15.08 -42.15
N SER A 616 16.82 16.24 -42.30
CA SER A 616 17.50 17.53 -42.52
C SER A 616 17.85 18.30 -41.24
N LYS A 617 17.38 17.85 -40.07
CA LYS A 617 17.41 18.64 -38.82
C LYS A 617 17.91 17.92 -37.56
N LEU A 618 18.18 16.62 -37.63
CA LEU A 618 18.64 15.82 -36.50
C LEU A 618 19.90 15.06 -36.91
N LYS A 619 20.95 15.11 -36.08
CA LYS A 619 22.21 14.40 -36.30
C LYS A 619 22.47 13.37 -35.20
N VAL A 620 23.30 12.37 -35.49
CA VAL A 620 23.85 11.47 -34.47
C VAL A 620 24.43 12.28 -33.31
N GLY A 621 23.95 12.01 -32.10
CA GLY A 621 24.35 12.66 -30.86
C GLY A 621 23.31 13.60 -30.26
N ASP A 622 22.30 14.03 -31.01
CA ASP A 622 21.27 14.98 -30.55
C ASP A 622 20.29 14.33 -29.56
N TRP A 623 19.81 15.14 -28.60
CA TRP A 623 18.81 14.72 -27.62
C TRP A 623 17.40 15.09 -28.09
N VAL A 624 16.53 14.08 -28.17
CA VAL A 624 15.13 14.22 -28.58
C VAL A 624 14.21 13.96 -27.39
N THR A 625 13.24 14.85 -27.18
CA THR A 625 12.21 14.72 -26.15
C THR A 625 10.94 14.12 -26.73
N CYS A 626 10.61 12.90 -26.31
CA CYS A 626 9.38 12.20 -26.71
C CYS A 626 8.33 12.28 -25.60
N LYS A 627 7.08 12.56 -25.98
CA LYS A 627 5.92 12.53 -25.07
C LYS A 627 5.09 11.28 -25.36
N ILE A 628 4.85 10.48 -24.32
CA ILE A 628 3.93 9.34 -24.39
C ILE A 628 2.59 9.82 -23.83
N ILE A 629 1.51 9.66 -24.60
CA ILE A 629 0.16 10.12 -24.23
C ILE A 629 -0.76 8.90 -24.19
N ASP A 630 -1.58 8.81 -23.14
CA ASP A 630 -2.61 7.77 -23.04
C ASP A 630 -3.83 8.19 -23.86
N LEU A 631 -4.25 7.37 -24.81
CA LEU A 631 -5.44 7.65 -25.64
C LEU A 631 -6.71 6.98 -25.08
N THR A 632 -6.62 6.29 -23.95
CA THR A 632 -7.74 5.53 -23.39
C THR A 632 -8.86 6.43 -22.84
N GLU A 633 -8.54 7.65 -22.41
CA GLU A 633 -9.54 8.64 -21.93
C GLU A 633 -10.38 9.28 -23.05
N ILE A 634 -9.93 9.24 -24.31
CA ILE A 634 -10.66 9.85 -25.44
C ILE A 634 -11.97 9.07 -25.74
N LYS A 635 -12.00 7.77 -25.43
CA LYS A 635 -13.22 6.94 -25.56
C LYS A 635 -14.33 7.43 -24.62
N HIS A 636 -13.95 7.83 -23.40
CA HIS A 636 -14.88 8.31 -22.38
C HIS A 636 -15.43 9.71 -22.70
N ILE A 637 -14.60 10.55 -23.34
CA ILE A 637 -15.00 11.88 -23.83
C ILE A 637 -15.94 11.75 -25.05
N ARG A 638 -15.65 10.84 -25.99
CA ARG A 638 -16.52 10.57 -27.16
C ARG A 638 -17.90 10.07 -26.74
N ASP A 639 -17.99 9.18 -25.76
CA ASP A 639 -19.27 8.65 -25.27
C ASP A 639 -20.07 9.69 -24.48
N LYS A 640 -19.40 10.57 -23.71
CA LYS A 640 -20.03 11.75 -23.08
C LYS A 640 -20.54 12.78 -24.10
N ILE A 641 -19.83 12.97 -25.23
CA ILE A 641 -20.27 13.86 -26.31
C ILE A 641 -21.45 13.26 -27.09
N ARG A 642 -21.48 11.94 -27.31
CA ARG A 642 -22.63 11.24 -27.93
C ARG A 642 -23.90 11.31 -27.07
N LEU A 643 -23.77 11.29 -25.74
CA LEU A 643 -24.90 11.45 -24.81
C LEU A 643 -25.46 12.88 -24.72
N LYS A 644 -24.71 13.91 -25.16
CA LYS A 644 -25.17 15.31 -25.18
C LYS A 644 -25.80 15.76 -26.50
N LYS A 645 -25.73 14.97 -27.58
CA LYS A 645 -26.23 15.32 -28.93
C LYS A 645 -27.61 14.71 -29.25
N GLY A 646 -28.55 14.89 -28.33
CA GLY A 646 -29.98 14.58 -28.56
C GLY A 646 -30.77 15.67 -29.30
N ASN A 647 -30.16 16.83 -29.60
CA ASN A 647 -30.82 17.91 -30.34
C ASN A 647 -30.00 18.27 -31.58
N LEU A 648 -30.67 18.16 -32.73
CA LEU A 648 -30.21 18.41 -34.09
C LEU A 648 -29.91 19.90 -34.32
N ILE A 649 -28.75 20.24 -34.92
CA ILE A 649 -28.64 21.24 -36.01
C ILE A 649 -27.56 20.74 -36.97
N GLU A 650 -27.92 20.77 -38.26
CA GLU A 650 -27.22 20.28 -39.44
C GLU A 650 -25.93 21.05 -39.77
N GLY A 651 -24.95 20.36 -40.36
CA GLY A 651 -23.76 20.97 -40.95
C GLY A 651 -22.69 19.95 -41.36
N LYS A 652 -22.72 19.55 -42.64
CA LYS A 652 -21.74 18.79 -43.45
C LYS A 652 -20.60 18.05 -42.74
N ILE A 653 -20.69 16.72 -42.73
CA ILE A 653 -19.55 15.80 -42.67
C ILE A 653 -19.55 15.07 -44.02
N GLU A 654 -18.57 15.34 -44.87
CA GLU A 654 -18.20 14.47 -45.99
C GLU A 654 -16.77 13.98 -45.76
N GLU A 655 -16.66 12.64 -45.73
CA GLU A 655 -15.52 11.78 -46.04
C GLU A 655 -14.19 11.97 -45.27
N ILE A 656 -13.86 11.02 -44.37
CA ILE A 656 -12.68 10.13 -44.47
C ILE A 656 -12.99 8.81 -43.71
N PHE A 657 -12.58 7.70 -44.34
CA PHE A 657 -12.92 6.28 -44.19
C PHE A 657 -12.65 5.56 -42.85
N ASP A 658 -13.31 4.40 -42.74
CA ASP A 658 -13.05 3.24 -41.88
C ASP A 658 -11.57 3.03 -41.52
N MET A 659 -11.26 3.00 -40.21
CA MET A 659 -10.06 2.33 -39.70
C MET A 659 -10.28 1.76 -38.30
N ASP A 660 -9.98 0.47 -38.19
CA ASP A 660 -10.13 -0.41 -37.02
C ASP A 660 -9.36 0.10 -35.79
N MET A 661 -10.01 0.16 -34.62
CA MET A 661 -9.41 0.65 -33.38
C MET A 661 -8.72 -0.46 -32.58
N SER A 662 -7.49 -0.84 -32.97
CA SER A 662 -6.69 -1.79 -32.19
C SER A 662 -5.23 -1.41 -31.93
N HIS A 663 -4.76 -0.18 -32.20
CA HIS A 663 -3.33 0.18 -32.08
C HIS A 663 -3.07 1.47 -31.28
N SER A 664 -2.05 1.46 -30.42
CA SER A 664 -1.50 2.65 -29.72
C SER A 664 -0.67 3.50 -30.69
N LYS A 665 -0.91 4.81 -30.76
CA LYS A 665 -0.09 5.76 -31.55
C LYS A 665 0.95 6.45 -30.65
N VAL A 666 2.18 6.61 -31.16
CA VAL A 666 3.23 7.46 -30.56
C VAL A 666 3.35 8.73 -31.40
N ILE A 667 3.19 9.90 -30.79
CA ILE A 667 3.35 11.21 -31.45
C ILE A 667 4.68 11.80 -31.00
N ILE A 668 5.61 11.99 -31.94
CA ILE A 668 6.91 12.63 -31.68
C ILE A 668 6.75 14.12 -32.00
N SER A 669 7.00 14.99 -31.03
CA SER A 669 6.99 16.44 -31.22
C SER A 669 8.38 16.98 -30.92
N LEU A 670 8.98 17.67 -31.88
CA LEU A 670 10.29 18.29 -31.74
C LEU A 670 10.12 19.76 -31.32
N GLU A 671 10.91 20.20 -30.34
CA GLU A 671 10.85 21.55 -29.75
C GLU A 671 11.29 22.70 -30.68
N GLN A 672 11.35 22.48 -32.00
CA GLN A 672 11.59 23.53 -33.00
C GLN A 672 10.40 23.76 -33.96
N GLY A 673 9.16 23.46 -33.53
CA GLY A 673 7.96 23.97 -34.18
C GLY A 673 7.57 23.31 -35.51
N ILE A 674 7.85 22.01 -35.69
CA ILE A 674 7.34 21.24 -36.84
C ILE A 674 6.55 20.03 -36.34
N GLN A 675 5.27 19.95 -36.74
CA GLN A 675 4.43 18.77 -36.60
C GLN A 675 4.55 17.91 -37.87
N GLY A 676 4.93 16.64 -37.72
CA GLY A 676 4.87 15.64 -38.80
C GLY A 676 4.34 14.33 -38.24
N GLU A 677 3.35 13.74 -38.92
CA GLU A 677 2.81 12.41 -38.58
C GLU A 677 3.54 11.33 -39.39
N THR A 678 3.86 10.19 -38.79
CA THR A 678 4.36 9.02 -39.52
C THR A 678 3.69 7.76 -38.94
N VAL A 679 3.07 6.96 -39.81
CA VAL A 679 2.45 5.68 -39.49
C VAL A 679 3.44 4.56 -39.81
N VAL A 680 3.82 3.77 -38.81
CA VAL A 680 4.69 2.60 -39.01
C VAL A 680 3.82 1.35 -39.16
N ALA A 681 3.95 0.67 -40.30
CA ALA A 681 3.18 -0.53 -40.65
C ALA A 681 3.85 -1.83 -40.15
N THR A 682 3.01 -2.85 -40.00
CA THR A 682 3.12 -4.15 -39.33
C THR A 682 4.09 -5.19 -39.92
N SER A 683 4.77 -5.94 -39.04
CA SER A 683 4.86 -7.43 -39.00
C SER A 683 5.44 -7.79 -37.60
N SER A 684 5.05 -8.77 -36.80
CA SER A 684 4.34 -10.04 -36.92
C SER A 684 3.71 -10.43 -35.56
N ARG A 685 2.64 -11.23 -35.58
CA ARG A 685 1.86 -11.77 -34.44
C ARG A 685 2.64 -12.05 -33.13
N ILE A 686 2.22 -11.42 -32.02
CA ILE A 686 2.46 -11.94 -30.66
C ILE A 686 1.10 -12.06 -29.96
N ARG A 687 0.78 -13.30 -29.58
CA ARG A 687 -0.47 -13.72 -28.94
C ARG A 687 -0.51 -13.22 -27.48
N SER A 688 -1.72 -12.94 -27.01
CA SER A 688 -2.07 -12.41 -25.70
C SER A 688 -1.50 -13.17 -24.50
N SER A 689 -0.77 -12.47 -23.63
CA SER A 689 -0.87 -12.62 -22.17
C SER A 689 -0.26 -11.39 -21.49
N ARG A 690 -0.78 -11.04 -20.30
CA ARG A 690 -0.40 -9.88 -19.48
C ARG A 690 1.13 -9.68 -19.44
N GLN A 691 1.61 -8.54 -19.91
CA GLN A 691 3.00 -8.13 -19.81
C GLN A 691 3.13 -6.87 -18.94
N THR A 692 4.05 -6.92 -17.97
CA THR A 692 4.40 -5.82 -17.07
C THR A 692 5.24 -4.77 -17.80
N LEU A 693 5.25 -3.51 -17.32
CA LEU A 693 5.98 -2.37 -17.91
C LEU A 693 7.42 -2.68 -18.39
N PRO A 694 8.23 -3.49 -17.68
CA PRO A 694 9.57 -3.86 -18.15
C PRO A 694 9.56 -4.73 -19.41
N SER A 695 8.60 -5.65 -19.54
CA SER A 695 8.47 -6.52 -20.73
C SER A 695 7.98 -5.76 -21.97
N LEU A 696 7.20 -4.69 -21.78
CA LEU A 696 6.84 -3.77 -22.87
C LEU A 696 8.06 -2.96 -23.36
N ILE A 697 8.91 -2.50 -22.44
CA ILE A 697 10.15 -1.78 -22.76
C ILE A 697 11.15 -2.71 -23.47
N VAL A 698 11.30 -3.95 -22.99
CA VAL A 698 12.14 -4.97 -23.64
C VAL A 698 11.59 -5.35 -25.02
N GLY A 699 10.27 -5.49 -25.16
CA GLY A 699 9.62 -5.74 -26.46
C GLY A 699 9.80 -4.59 -27.45
N ILE A 700 9.74 -3.33 -26.99
CA ILE A 700 10.01 -2.14 -27.80
C ILE A 700 11.50 -2.07 -28.17
N LEU A 701 12.42 -2.37 -27.25
CA LEU A 701 13.86 -2.41 -27.54
C LEU A 701 14.21 -3.50 -28.57
N ILE A 702 13.63 -4.70 -28.41
CA ILE A 702 13.81 -5.83 -29.34
C ILE A 702 13.18 -5.52 -30.70
N GLY A 703 12.04 -4.82 -30.74
CA GLY A 703 11.41 -4.36 -31.99
C GLY A 703 12.25 -3.31 -32.73
N VAL A 704 12.87 -2.38 -31.99
CA VAL A 704 13.78 -1.38 -32.57
C VAL A 704 15.08 -2.04 -33.05
N LEU A 705 15.66 -2.95 -32.28
CA LEU A 705 16.85 -3.71 -32.66
C LEU A 705 16.60 -4.63 -33.88
N THR A 706 15.46 -5.31 -33.92
CA THR A 706 15.10 -6.17 -35.07
C THR A 706 14.79 -5.34 -36.32
N PHE A 707 14.17 -4.16 -36.19
CA PHE A 707 13.97 -3.23 -37.32
C PHE A 707 15.31 -2.67 -37.85
N MET A 708 16.25 -2.32 -36.97
CA MET A 708 17.59 -1.89 -37.38
C MET A 708 18.36 -3.03 -38.06
N PHE A 709 18.21 -4.26 -37.59
CA PHE A 709 18.84 -5.44 -38.19
C PHE A 709 18.20 -5.80 -39.54
N LEU A 710 16.87 -5.75 -39.66
CA LEU A 710 16.16 -6.01 -40.92
C LEU A 710 16.45 -4.94 -41.96
N SER A 711 16.55 -3.67 -41.55
CA SER A 711 16.91 -2.56 -42.43
C SER A 711 18.37 -2.62 -42.88
N TRP A 712 19.27 -3.11 -42.01
CA TRP A 712 20.67 -3.41 -42.38
C TRP A 712 20.79 -4.59 -43.36
N VAL A 713 20.01 -5.66 -43.16
CA VAL A 713 19.93 -6.80 -44.09
C VAL A 713 19.30 -6.39 -45.42
N LEU A 714 18.23 -5.58 -45.42
CA LEU A 714 17.62 -5.04 -46.64
C LEU A 714 18.57 -4.09 -47.38
N TRP A 715 19.32 -3.25 -46.67
CA TRP A 715 20.35 -2.41 -47.28
C TRP A 715 21.50 -3.23 -47.89
N TRP A 716 21.88 -4.35 -47.27
CA TRP A 716 22.89 -5.28 -47.80
C TRP A 716 22.39 -6.07 -49.02
N VAL A 717 21.11 -6.50 -49.02
CA VAL A 717 20.48 -7.23 -50.13
C VAL A 717 20.17 -6.34 -51.33
N PHE A 718 19.97 -5.03 -51.15
CA PHE A 718 19.72 -4.10 -52.25
C PHE A 718 20.99 -3.40 -52.79
N ASN A 719 22.15 -3.54 -52.11
CA ASN A 719 23.45 -3.01 -52.58
C ASN A 719 24.43 -4.11 -53.03
N TRP A 720 23.92 -5.30 -53.34
CA TRP A 720 24.60 -6.35 -54.11
C TRP A 720 23.67 -6.80 -55.23
#